data_AF-A0AAW3CE21-F1
#
_entry.id   AF-A0AAW3CE21-F1
#
_cell.length_a   1.000
_cell.length_b   1.000
_cell.length_c   1.000
_cell.angle_alpha   90.00
_cell.angle_beta   90.00
_cell.angle_gamma   90.00
#
_symmetry.space_group_name_H-M   'P 1'
#
loop_
_entity.id
_entity.type
_entity.pdbx_description
1 polymer ?
#
loop_
_entity_poly.entity_id
_entity_poly.type
_entity_poly.pdbx_seq_one_letter_code
_entity_poly.pdbx_strand_id
1 'polypeptide(L)'
;MNSNEEQQRGARHQSRSSGDDDSERESGDFASNAQRHAGPPLPLEALGSFLRDVDGSNYSQLKQLTGRTYSLTQQMSPDPASVSIRFVRIQSDPFAPGSQVCVTVQTPFSAYALLHSADPTPPVVAAAPLSHRLSPEDVACRRVAAEDFILRCVKDGLAASRHTSGAVQTIHQSQHVLPRSTVQVVDANEAGGSDGISVGWIHVYFRVKLPGHGRRIDGRRIQQILFSEVLPVFQENVLRCDHRALWAHVTCVHDQEWLRSQLRERGLTAFIADGAVLPRAAGNSDKRLSGPNVVTFSSPDTLRHTFHLPYSGRSISGAGLPHGLTLIAGGGFHGKSTLLRALELGVYNHVPDDGRTFVVVDPTAVKIRAEDRRAVHGTDISPFITNLPYGDNTTAFITADASGSTSQAANIMEALELGSTALLLDEDTSATNFMFRDPLMEQLVPRTQEPITCFVHRICDLIHHHGISVIMVVGGSGQYFPMADVVLVLNAYKVTDATARAKVIAAQNIGGSGAGFVESTAPSATSAFCLPPRRSFLYADTFGQLGWQSQQQHHHHHGYGGSGRGIKISGSGIDHIRMADEDINVTLLEQLVEEGQLNAIAQCLAMLYDNGSASAAQWQREAAPRPKYPPSLLKPLCADATAATGASAPTLSDFARLVYNCEGRLRQARLEPQTSSCYLPAGFTALPRVFEIGAALNRLRTLVTSCK
;
A
#
# COMPACT_ATOMS: atom_id res chain seq x y z
N MET A 1 19.64 33.50 -82.12
CA MET A 1 20.29 32.30 -81.56
C MET A 1 19.20 31.35 -81.13
N ASN A 2 19.24 30.14 -81.66
CA ASN A 2 18.33 28.98 -81.54
C ASN A 2 17.57 28.89 -80.19
N SER A 3 16.24 28.72 -80.13
CA SER A 3 15.40 27.56 -80.55
C SER A 3 15.84 26.24 -79.89
N ASN A 4 15.02 25.34 -79.36
CA ASN A 4 13.57 25.24 -79.10
C ASN A 4 13.43 24.24 -77.90
N GLU A 5 12.29 23.92 -77.28
CA GLU A 5 10.87 24.18 -77.56
C GLU A 5 10.07 24.29 -76.23
N GLU A 6 8.76 24.51 -76.29
CA GLU A 6 7.83 24.43 -75.14
C GLU A 6 6.70 23.41 -75.46
N GLN A 7 5.98 22.93 -74.44
CA GLN A 7 4.74 22.13 -74.53
C GLN A 7 4.86 20.63 -74.90
N GLN A 8 4.49 19.75 -73.95
CA GLN A 8 3.23 18.97 -74.09
C GLN A 8 2.80 18.22 -72.80
N ARG A 9 1.57 18.56 -72.35
CA ARG A 9 0.50 17.67 -71.83
C ARG A 9 0.73 16.85 -70.55
N GLY A 10 -0.17 17.04 -69.59
CA GLY A 10 -0.37 16.13 -68.46
C GLY A 10 -1.51 15.11 -68.65
N ALA A 11 -1.88 14.50 -67.52
CA ALA A 11 -3.04 13.62 -67.24
C ALA A 11 -2.94 12.11 -67.57
N ARG A 12 -3.50 11.33 -66.64
CA ARG A 12 -3.55 9.84 -66.47
C ARG A 12 -2.37 9.30 -65.62
N HIS A 13 -2.57 8.51 -64.55
CA HIS A 13 -3.69 7.63 -64.19
C HIS A 13 -4.17 7.72 -62.73
N GLN A 14 -5.37 7.19 -62.48
CA GLN A 14 -6.02 7.07 -61.18
C GLN A 14 -5.51 5.89 -60.34
N SER A 15 -5.60 6.05 -59.02
CA SER A 15 -5.96 5.04 -58.00
C SER A 15 -5.35 3.62 -58.05
N ARG A 16 -4.67 3.25 -56.96
CA ARG A 16 -4.97 2.00 -56.23
C ARG A 16 -4.62 2.13 -54.75
N SER A 17 -5.52 1.65 -53.90
CA SER A 17 -5.53 1.80 -52.45
C SER A 17 -4.86 0.63 -51.72
N SER A 18 -4.06 0.95 -50.69
CA SER A 18 -3.64 0.06 -49.61
C SER A 18 -2.96 0.91 -48.54
N GLY A 19 -3.34 0.87 -47.26
CA GLY A 19 -4.47 0.25 -46.59
C GLY A 19 -4.40 0.71 -45.12
N ASP A 20 -5.53 1.01 -44.50
CA ASP A 20 -5.56 1.86 -43.30
C ASP A 20 -4.87 1.25 -42.07
N ASP A 21 -4.12 2.09 -41.35
CA ASP A 21 -3.31 1.76 -40.18
C ASP A 21 -3.98 2.36 -38.93
N ASP A 22 -5.18 1.85 -38.61
CA ASP A 22 -6.01 2.33 -37.50
C ASP A 22 -5.36 2.05 -36.15
N SER A 23 -4.64 3.05 -35.66
CA SER A 23 -4.05 3.11 -34.32
C SER A 23 -4.65 4.24 -33.49
N GLU A 24 -5.99 4.37 -33.52
CA GLU A 24 -6.71 5.29 -32.65
C GLU A 24 -6.52 4.91 -31.18
N ARG A 25 -5.95 5.85 -30.41
CA ARG A 25 -5.66 5.71 -28.99
C ARG A 25 -6.85 6.22 -28.18
N GLU A 26 -7.75 5.32 -27.77
CA GLU A 26 -8.77 5.66 -26.78
C GLU A 26 -8.19 5.73 -25.37
N SER A 27 -7.99 6.95 -24.85
CA SER A 27 -7.81 7.21 -23.43
C SER A 27 -9.18 7.14 -22.72
N GLY A 28 -9.62 5.93 -22.37
CA GLY A 28 -10.96 5.66 -21.83
C GLY A 28 -10.97 5.05 -20.42
N ASP A 29 -11.88 5.54 -19.58
CA ASP A 29 -12.13 5.07 -18.21
C ASP A 29 -12.38 3.55 -18.17
N PHE A 30 -11.48 2.78 -17.56
CA PHE A 30 -11.52 1.30 -17.56
C PHE A 30 -12.81 0.75 -16.91
N ALA A 31 -13.33 1.44 -15.88
CA ALA A 31 -14.61 1.11 -15.25
C ALA A 31 -15.81 1.37 -16.17
N SER A 32 -15.76 2.41 -17.02
CA SER A 32 -16.85 2.68 -17.99
C SER A 32 -16.84 1.69 -19.15
N ASN A 33 -15.65 1.29 -19.63
CA ASN A 33 -15.46 0.30 -20.70
C ASN A 33 -15.62 -1.16 -20.24
N ALA A 34 -15.76 -1.41 -18.93
CA ALA A 34 -16.18 -2.71 -18.42
C ALA A 34 -17.63 -3.05 -18.84
N GLN A 35 -18.53 -2.06 -18.83
CA GLN A 35 -19.96 -2.24 -19.11
C GLN A 35 -20.41 -1.75 -20.49
N ARG A 36 -19.80 -0.71 -21.08
CA ARG A 36 -20.41 0.03 -22.22
C ARG A 36 -20.40 -0.64 -23.60
N HIS A 37 -19.58 -1.66 -23.86
CA HIS A 37 -19.43 -2.23 -25.22
C HIS A 37 -19.37 -3.78 -25.31
N ALA A 38 -19.78 -4.51 -24.27
CA ALA A 38 -19.94 -5.96 -24.39
C ALA A 38 -21.35 -6.32 -24.88
N GLY A 39 -21.46 -6.95 -26.05
CA GLY A 39 -22.69 -7.64 -26.45
C GLY A 39 -23.03 -8.80 -25.48
N PRO A 40 -24.25 -9.36 -25.56
CA PRO A 40 -24.68 -10.42 -24.64
C PRO A 40 -23.69 -11.60 -24.64
N PRO A 41 -23.44 -12.23 -23.47
CA PRO A 41 -22.44 -13.28 -23.35
C PRO A 41 -22.79 -14.48 -24.25
N LEU A 42 -21.80 -14.95 -25.01
CA LEU A 42 -21.95 -16.12 -25.88
C LEU A 42 -22.15 -17.39 -25.03
N PRO A 43 -22.90 -18.41 -25.50
CA PRO A 43 -23.10 -19.65 -24.73
C PRO A 43 -21.79 -20.40 -24.41
N LEU A 44 -21.80 -21.20 -23.34
CA LEU A 44 -20.65 -22.03 -22.93
C LEU A 44 -20.22 -23.00 -24.04
N GLU A 45 -21.20 -23.51 -24.78
CA GLU A 45 -21.05 -24.43 -25.91
C GLU A 45 -20.26 -23.78 -27.05
N ALA A 46 -20.37 -22.45 -27.23
CA ALA A 46 -19.61 -21.71 -28.23
C ALA A 46 -18.12 -21.63 -27.86
N LEU A 47 -17.79 -21.40 -26.58
CA LEU A 47 -16.41 -21.46 -26.09
C LEU A 47 -15.85 -22.88 -26.21
N GLY A 48 -16.63 -23.90 -25.81
CA GLY A 48 -16.23 -25.30 -25.91
C GLY A 48 -16.02 -25.74 -27.37
N SER A 49 -16.85 -25.28 -28.31
CA SER A 49 -16.68 -25.58 -29.74
C SER A 49 -15.45 -24.90 -30.31
N PHE A 50 -15.28 -23.59 -30.06
CA PHE A 50 -14.07 -22.86 -30.46
C PHE A 50 -12.79 -23.56 -29.99
N LEU A 51 -12.73 -23.98 -28.73
CA LEU A 51 -11.55 -24.67 -28.17
C LEU A 51 -11.29 -26.04 -28.81
N ARG A 52 -12.32 -26.75 -29.28
CA ARG A 52 -12.15 -27.99 -30.06
C ARG A 52 -11.68 -27.70 -31.49
N ASP A 53 -12.23 -26.67 -32.13
CA ASP A 53 -11.93 -26.33 -33.52
C ASP A 53 -10.48 -25.81 -33.69
N VAL A 54 -9.95 -25.11 -32.68
CA VAL A 54 -8.54 -24.66 -32.67
C VAL A 54 -7.57 -25.66 -32.03
N ASP A 55 -8.02 -26.83 -31.58
CA ASP A 55 -7.17 -27.84 -30.93
C ASP A 55 -6.04 -28.29 -31.87
N GLY A 56 -4.79 -28.21 -31.40
CA GLY A 56 -3.60 -28.50 -32.20
C GLY A 56 -3.30 -27.49 -33.34
N SER A 57 -4.07 -26.42 -33.49
CA SER A 57 -3.80 -25.34 -34.46
C SER A 57 -2.77 -24.32 -33.95
N ASN A 58 -2.39 -23.32 -34.76
CA ASN A 58 -1.39 -22.32 -34.37
C ASN A 58 -1.87 -21.46 -33.19
N TYR A 59 -1.02 -21.32 -32.18
CA TYR A 59 -1.28 -20.57 -30.95
C TYR A 59 -1.85 -19.16 -31.14
N SER A 60 -1.49 -18.48 -32.23
CA SER A 60 -2.02 -17.14 -32.55
C SER A 60 -3.55 -17.10 -32.72
N GLN A 61 -4.21 -18.22 -33.03
CA GLN A 61 -5.67 -18.28 -33.17
C GLN A 61 -6.41 -17.98 -31.87
N LEU A 62 -5.80 -18.24 -30.69
CA LEU A 62 -6.40 -17.87 -29.40
C LEU A 62 -6.66 -16.37 -29.27
N LYS A 63 -5.95 -15.50 -30.03
CA LYS A 63 -6.22 -14.05 -30.04
C LYS A 63 -7.67 -13.70 -30.39
N GLN A 64 -8.38 -14.57 -31.11
CA GLN A 64 -9.82 -14.40 -31.39
C GLN A 64 -10.70 -14.36 -30.14
N LEU A 65 -10.24 -14.87 -29.00
CA LEU A 65 -10.94 -14.74 -27.72
C LEU A 65 -10.89 -13.32 -27.14
N THR A 66 -9.91 -12.50 -27.52
CA THR A 66 -9.70 -11.16 -26.94
C THR A 66 -10.95 -10.30 -27.03
N GLY A 67 -11.34 -9.70 -25.91
CA GLY A 67 -12.55 -8.88 -25.77
C GLY A 67 -13.86 -9.66 -25.66
N ARG A 68 -13.91 -10.94 -26.05
CA ARG A 68 -15.14 -11.75 -26.02
C ARG A 68 -15.51 -12.17 -24.61
N THR A 69 -16.83 -12.25 -24.38
CA THR A 69 -17.45 -12.70 -23.13
C THR A 69 -18.29 -13.94 -23.39
N TYR A 70 -18.16 -14.95 -22.54
CA TYR A 70 -18.91 -16.20 -22.61
C TYR A 70 -19.63 -16.46 -21.28
N SER A 71 -20.86 -16.95 -21.32
CA SER A 71 -21.53 -17.54 -20.17
C SER A 71 -20.78 -18.82 -19.78
N LEU A 72 -20.64 -19.05 -18.48
CA LEU A 72 -20.18 -20.33 -17.93
C LEU A 72 -21.32 -21.15 -17.30
N THR A 73 -22.57 -20.67 -17.39
CA THR A 73 -23.77 -21.41 -16.95
C THR A 73 -24.44 -22.11 -18.14
N GLN A 74 -24.84 -23.38 -17.94
CA GLN A 74 -25.30 -24.28 -19.01
C GLN A 74 -26.79 -24.13 -19.42
N GLN A 75 -27.60 -23.37 -18.67
CA GLN A 75 -29.04 -23.24 -18.95
C GLN A 75 -29.41 -21.81 -19.37
N MET A 76 -30.30 -21.70 -20.37
CA MET A 76 -30.85 -20.43 -20.88
C MET A 76 -32.24 -20.08 -20.29
N SER A 77 -32.53 -20.53 -19.06
CA SER A 77 -33.69 -20.07 -18.29
C SER A 77 -33.28 -18.98 -17.28
N PRO A 78 -34.23 -18.17 -16.76
CA PRO A 78 -33.92 -17.00 -15.94
C PRO A 78 -33.53 -17.39 -14.50
N ASP A 79 -32.39 -18.05 -14.35
CA ASP A 79 -31.78 -18.38 -13.07
C ASP A 79 -30.94 -17.16 -12.59
N PRO A 80 -31.17 -16.57 -11.41
CA PRO A 80 -30.55 -15.31 -10.96
C PRO A 80 -29.07 -15.44 -10.54
N ALA A 81 -28.31 -16.26 -11.26
CA ALA A 81 -26.99 -16.75 -10.89
C ALA A 81 -26.02 -16.79 -12.09
N SER A 82 -26.11 -15.83 -13.02
CA SER A 82 -25.25 -15.81 -14.21
C SER A 82 -23.77 -15.62 -13.84
N VAL A 83 -22.95 -16.60 -14.21
CA VAL A 83 -21.48 -16.51 -14.21
C VAL A 83 -21.01 -16.35 -15.65
N SER A 84 -20.17 -15.35 -15.94
CA SER A 84 -19.58 -15.14 -17.26
C SER A 84 -18.09 -14.83 -17.17
N ILE A 85 -17.34 -15.20 -18.22
CA ILE A 85 -15.90 -14.91 -18.34
C ILE A 85 -15.63 -14.04 -19.57
N ARG A 86 -14.91 -12.94 -19.37
CA ARG A 86 -14.40 -12.06 -20.42
C ARG A 86 -12.89 -12.23 -20.54
N PHE A 87 -12.40 -12.51 -21.74
CA PHE A 87 -10.96 -12.58 -22.02
C PHE A 87 -10.42 -11.18 -22.31
N VAL A 88 -9.95 -10.49 -21.27
CA VAL A 88 -9.42 -9.12 -21.37
C VAL A 88 -8.22 -9.06 -22.32
N ARG A 89 -7.28 -10.00 -22.20
CA ARG A 89 -6.10 -10.08 -23.08
C ARG A 89 -5.55 -11.49 -23.17
N ILE A 90 -5.25 -11.94 -24.39
CA ILE A 90 -4.64 -13.25 -24.64
C ILE A 90 -3.10 -13.14 -24.69
N GLN A 91 -2.41 -14.09 -24.07
CA GLN A 91 -0.94 -14.20 -24.10
C GLN A 91 -0.43 -14.51 -25.52
N SER A 92 0.79 -14.07 -25.86
CA SER A 92 1.36 -14.21 -27.22
C SER A 92 1.69 -15.65 -27.60
N ASP A 93 2.07 -16.45 -26.61
CA ASP A 93 2.62 -17.80 -26.70
C ASP A 93 2.48 -18.50 -25.32
N PRO A 94 2.69 -19.82 -25.21
CA PRO A 94 2.54 -20.54 -23.93
C PRO A 94 3.51 -20.14 -22.80
N PHE A 95 4.66 -19.51 -23.12
CA PHE A 95 5.69 -19.18 -22.14
C PHE A 95 5.50 -17.78 -21.54
N ALA A 96 4.88 -16.87 -22.29
CA ALA A 96 4.49 -15.54 -21.84
C ALA A 96 3.67 -15.54 -20.52
N PRO A 97 3.57 -14.39 -19.82
CA PRO A 97 2.67 -14.23 -18.68
C PRO A 97 1.22 -14.57 -19.04
N GLY A 98 0.48 -15.10 -18.06
CA GLY A 98 -0.88 -15.60 -18.24
C GLY A 98 -1.83 -14.62 -18.94
N SER A 99 -2.76 -15.17 -19.72
CA SER A 99 -3.85 -14.41 -20.33
C SER A 99 -4.72 -13.78 -19.25
N GLN A 100 -5.07 -12.51 -19.41
CA GLN A 100 -5.89 -11.78 -18.44
C GLN A 100 -7.36 -12.06 -18.70
N VAL A 101 -8.07 -12.42 -17.63
CA VAL A 101 -9.50 -12.70 -17.66
C VAL A 101 -10.20 -11.95 -16.53
N CYS A 102 -11.47 -11.62 -16.77
CA CYS A 102 -12.38 -11.13 -15.75
C CYS A 102 -13.57 -12.09 -15.68
N VAL A 103 -13.86 -12.65 -14.52
CA VAL A 103 -15.11 -13.38 -14.27
C VAL A 103 -16.09 -12.44 -13.59
N THR A 104 -17.32 -12.38 -14.11
CA THR A 104 -18.42 -11.59 -13.56
C THR A 104 -19.48 -12.52 -13.01
N VAL A 105 -19.89 -12.28 -11.77
CA VAL A 105 -20.91 -13.04 -11.03
C VAL A 105 -21.99 -12.08 -10.54
N GLN A 106 -23.25 -12.44 -10.73
CA GLN A 106 -24.38 -11.73 -10.12
C GLN A 106 -24.35 -11.91 -8.59
N THR A 107 -24.50 -10.83 -7.81
CA THR A 107 -24.40 -10.92 -6.34
C THR A 107 -25.48 -11.83 -5.75
N PRO A 108 -25.12 -12.88 -4.98
CA PRO A 108 -26.09 -13.79 -4.36
C PRO A 108 -26.74 -13.19 -3.08
N PHE A 109 -26.23 -12.05 -2.62
CA PHE A 109 -26.69 -11.28 -1.46
C PHE A 109 -27.05 -9.85 -1.90
N SER A 110 -27.81 -9.12 -1.06
CA SER A 110 -28.03 -7.68 -1.29
C SER A 110 -26.73 -6.91 -1.03
N ALA A 111 -25.99 -6.60 -2.11
CA ALA A 111 -24.79 -5.78 -2.04
C ALA A 111 -25.09 -4.40 -1.44
N TYR A 112 -26.25 -3.81 -1.75
CA TYR A 112 -26.67 -2.54 -1.15
C TYR A 112 -26.82 -2.65 0.38
N ALA A 113 -27.46 -3.71 0.90
CA ALA A 113 -27.55 -3.91 2.34
C ALA A 113 -26.17 -4.14 2.97
N LEU A 114 -25.33 -5.00 2.37
CA LEU A 114 -23.97 -5.29 2.86
C LEU A 114 -23.09 -4.04 2.95
N LEU A 115 -23.23 -3.11 2.01
CA LEU A 115 -22.38 -1.92 1.95
C LEU A 115 -22.93 -0.73 2.75
N HIS A 116 -24.26 -0.56 2.84
CA HIS A 116 -24.86 0.68 3.37
C HIS A 116 -25.56 0.55 4.73
N SER A 117 -25.80 -0.67 5.25
CA SER A 117 -26.41 -0.91 6.57
C SER A 117 -25.36 -0.86 7.70
N ALA A 118 -25.69 -0.18 8.81
CA ALA A 118 -24.91 -0.25 10.05
C ALA A 118 -25.24 -1.48 10.93
N ASP A 119 -26.20 -2.32 10.54
CA ASP A 119 -26.78 -3.34 11.41
C ASP A 119 -25.82 -4.55 11.64
N PRO A 120 -25.78 -5.12 12.86
CA PRO A 120 -24.88 -6.22 13.21
C PRO A 120 -25.22 -7.55 12.51
N THR A 121 -26.44 -7.68 12.00
CA THR A 121 -26.95 -8.88 11.33
C THR A 121 -27.48 -8.53 9.94
N PRO A 122 -27.32 -9.43 8.94
CA PRO A 122 -27.91 -9.21 7.63
C PRO A 122 -29.44 -9.06 7.74
N PRO A 123 -30.06 -8.10 7.02
CA PRO A 123 -31.50 -7.90 7.08
C PRO A 123 -32.25 -9.11 6.52
N VAL A 124 -33.30 -9.53 7.24
CA VAL A 124 -34.13 -10.70 6.90
C VAL A 124 -34.92 -10.49 5.60
N VAL A 125 -35.15 -9.23 5.21
CA VAL A 125 -35.89 -8.85 3.99
C VAL A 125 -35.08 -7.82 3.21
N ALA A 126 -34.76 -8.12 1.94
CA ALA A 126 -33.89 -7.30 1.08
C ALA A 126 -34.45 -5.90 0.72
N ALA A 127 -35.70 -5.60 1.07
CA ALA A 127 -36.43 -4.39 0.69
C ALA A 127 -36.84 -3.50 1.88
N ALA A 128 -36.40 -3.79 3.11
CA ALA A 128 -36.65 -2.90 4.25
C ALA A 128 -35.87 -1.58 4.11
N PRO A 129 -36.45 -0.41 4.44
CA PRO A 129 -35.69 0.84 4.50
C PRO A 129 -34.55 0.73 5.52
N LEU A 130 -33.32 1.06 5.11
CA LEU A 130 -32.18 1.10 6.02
C LEU A 130 -32.41 2.17 7.10
N SER A 131 -32.55 1.74 8.34
CA SER A 131 -32.74 2.55 9.55
C SER A 131 -31.56 3.49 9.80
N HIS A 132 -30.34 3.02 9.54
CA HIS A 132 -29.10 3.78 9.69
C HIS A 132 -28.25 3.64 8.43
N ARG A 133 -28.19 4.72 7.63
CA ARG A 133 -27.28 4.80 6.47
C ARG A 133 -25.88 5.18 6.94
N LEU A 134 -24.90 4.41 6.48
CA LEU A 134 -23.47 4.63 6.72
C LEU A 134 -22.92 5.84 5.95
N SER A 135 -21.79 6.38 6.40
CA SER A 135 -21.08 7.45 5.67
C SER A 135 -20.42 6.89 4.40
N PRO A 136 -20.07 7.75 3.41
CA PRO A 136 -19.35 7.30 2.22
C PRO A 136 -17.98 6.65 2.51
N GLU A 137 -17.37 6.95 3.66
CA GLU A 137 -16.12 6.33 4.10
C GLU A 137 -16.39 4.90 4.60
N ASP A 138 -17.37 4.75 5.50
CA ASP A 138 -17.84 3.48 6.05
C ASP A 138 -18.30 2.49 4.95
N VAL A 139 -19.08 2.99 3.97
CA VAL A 139 -19.58 2.19 2.84
C VAL A 139 -18.45 1.54 2.06
N ALA A 140 -17.36 2.27 1.85
CA ALA A 140 -16.21 1.75 1.11
C ALA A 140 -15.24 0.97 2.01
N CYS A 141 -15.24 1.17 3.33
CA CYS A 141 -14.64 0.24 4.30
C CYS A 141 -15.27 -1.15 4.17
N ARG A 142 -16.60 -1.22 4.22
CA ARG A 142 -17.34 -2.46 4.03
C ARG A 142 -17.13 -3.07 2.65
N ARG A 143 -16.95 -2.25 1.61
CA ARG A 143 -16.66 -2.71 0.25
C ARG A 143 -15.30 -3.41 0.15
N VAL A 144 -14.24 -2.79 0.64
CA VAL A 144 -12.90 -3.39 0.65
C VAL A 144 -12.85 -4.67 1.47
N ALA A 145 -13.58 -4.72 2.60
CA ALA A 145 -13.72 -5.94 3.39
C ALA A 145 -14.51 -7.05 2.65
N ALA A 146 -15.56 -6.70 1.90
CA ALA A 146 -16.30 -7.67 1.08
C ALA A 146 -15.44 -8.19 -0.09
N GLU A 147 -14.70 -7.32 -0.76
CA GLU A 147 -13.77 -7.65 -1.85
C GLU A 147 -12.64 -8.58 -1.37
N ASP A 148 -12.09 -8.32 -0.17
CA ASP A 148 -11.09 -9.17 0.47
C ASP A 148 -11.62 -10.57 0.83
N PHE A 149 -12.84 -10.64 1.39
CA PHE A 149 -13.51 -11.92 1.70
C PHE A 149 -13.78 -12.73 0.43
N ILE A 150 -14.31 -12.10 -0.62
CA ILE A 150 -14.58 -12.79 -1.91
C ILE A 150 -13.27 -13.27 -2.56
N LEU A 151 -12.17 -12.51 -2.46
CA LEU A 151 -10.85 -12.97 -2.92
C LEU A 151 -10.39 -14.22 -2.15
N ARG A 152 -10.68 -14.32 -0.84
CA ARG A 152 -10.40 -15.53 -0.04
C ARG A 152 -11.24 -16.70 -0.52
N CYS A 153 -12.54 -16.52 -0.75
CA CYS A 153 -13.40 -17.57 -1.34
C CYS A 153 -12.88 -18.09 -2.68
N VAL A 154 -12.36 -17.21 -3.56
CA VAL A 154 -11.73 -17.61 -4.82
C VAL A 154 -10.47 -18.44 -4.57
N LYS A 155 -9.61 -18.02 -3.64
CA LYS A 155 -8.35 -18.73 -3.32
C LYS A 155 -8.58 -20.07 -2.64
N ASP A 156 -9.50 -20.13 -1.69
CA ASP A 156 -9.85 -21.35 -0.98
C ASP A 156 -10.48 -22.37 -1.94
N GLY A 157 -11.34 -21.91 -2.85
CA GLY A 157 -11.86 -22.74 -3.94
C GLY A 157 -10.78 -23.27 -4.88
N LEU A 158 -9.82 -22.43 -5.29
CA LEU A 158 -8.68 -22.85 -6.12
C LEU A 158 -7.78 -23.86 -5.39
N ALA A 159 -7.56 -23.69 -4.08
CA ALA A 159 -6.77 -24.59 -3.25
C ALA A 159 -7.48 -25.92 -2.95
N ALA A 160 -8.81 -25.92 -2.83
CA ALA A 160 -9.63 -27.11 -2.62
C ALA A 160 -9.97 -27.86 -3.92
N SER A 161 -9.69 -27.28 -5.09
CA SER A 161 -9.96 -27.88 -6.40
C SER A 161 -9.29 -29.24 -6.55
N ARG A 162 -10.06 -30.25 -6.98
CA ARG A 162 -9.53 -31.58 -7.36
C ARG A 162 -8.69 -31.55 -8.64
N HIS A 163 -8.68 -30.43 -9.35
CA HIS A 163 -8.04 -30.25 -10.64
C HIS A 163 -7.11 -29.02 -10.65
N THR A 164 -6.16 -28.95 -9.72
CA THR A 164 -5.14 -27.90 -9.70
C THR A 164 -4.24 -27.98 -10.94
N SER A 165 -4.32 -27.02 -11.86
CA SER A 165 -3.46 -26.98 -13.05
C SER A 165 -2.16 -26.21 -12.83
N GLY A 166 -2.12 -25.32 -11.82
CA GLY A 166 -1.06 -24.32 -11.66
C GLY A 166 -1.09 -23.21 -12.73
N ALA A 167 -2.11 -23.20 -13.61
CA ALA A 167 -2.24 -22.22 -14.67
C ALA A 167 -2.98 -20.94 -14.24
N VAL A 168 -3.83 -21.03 -13.21
CA VAL A 168 -4.57 -19.90 -12.64
C VAL A 168 -3.66 -19.14 -11.66
N GLN A 169 -3.59 -17.82 -11.81
CA GLN A 169 -2.78 -16.92 -10.99
C GLN A 169 -3.60 -15.70 -10.57
N THR A 170 -3.76 -15.50 -9.27
CA THR A 170 -4.32 -14.28 -8.65
C THR A 170 -3.20 -13.48 -7.99
N ILE A 171 -3.48 -12.24 -7.56
CA ILE A 171 -2.57 -11.49 -6.67
C ILE A 171 -2.21 -12.28 -5.40
N HIS A 172 -1.05 -12.06 -4.81
CA HIS A 172 -0.77 -12.50 -3.43
C HIS A 172 -1.71 -11.76 -2.45
N GLN A 173 -2.19 -12.44 -1.41
CA GLN A 173 -3.07 -11.84 -0.40
C GLN A 173 -2.52 -12.22 0.96
N SER A 174 -2.18 -11.20 1.74
CA SER A 174 -1.65 -11.29 3.10
C SER A 174 -2.79 -11.51 4.12
N GLN A 175 -2.41 -11.46 5.40
CA GLN A 175 -3.35 -11.37 6.51
C GLN A 175 -4.03 -10.00 6.64
N HIS A 176 -3.59 -9.01 5.87
CA HIS A 176 -4.12 -7.65 5.91
C HIS A 176 -5.26 -7.47 4.89
N VAL A 177 -6.24 -6.64 5.27
CA VAL A 177 -7.40 -6.30 4.45
C VAL A 177 -7.10 -4.99 3.73
N LEU A 178 -6.65 -5.09 2.48
CA LEU A 178 -6.24 -3.96 1.64
C LEU A 178 -7.21 -3.76 0.47
N PRO A 179 -7.41 -2.52 -0.01
CA PRO A 179 -8.04 -2.28 -1.30
C PRO A 179 -7.14 -2.84 -2.41
N ARG A 180 -7.73 -3.61 -3.34
CA ARG A 180 -7.02 -4.27 -4.45
C ARG A 180 -7.84 -4.14 -5.72
N SER A 181 -7.19 -4.11 -6.89
CA SER A 181 -7.90 -4.12 -8.17
C SER A 181 -8.49 -5.50 -8.54
N THR A 182 -8.12 -6.55 -7.79
CA THR A 182 -8.42 -7.96 -8.08
C THR A 182 -9.90 -8.30 -8.02
N VAL A 183 -10.64 -7.73 -7.08
CA VAL A 183 -12.08 -7.95 -6.90
C VAL A 183 -12.76 -6.60 -6.82
N GLN A 184 -13.87 -6.44 -7.54
CA GLN A 184 -14.71 -5.24 -7.47
C GLN A 184 -16.15 -5.67 -7.16
N VAL A 185 -16.70 -5.19 -6.05
CA VAL A 185 -18.13 -5.34 -5.71
C VAL A 185 -18.85 -4.05 -6.11
N VAL A 186 -19.82 -4.17 -7.00
CA VAL A 186 -20.59 -3.05 -7.56
C VAL A 186 -22.04 -3.17 -7.11
N ASP A 187 -22.61 -2.12 -6.51
CA ASP A 187 -24.04 -2.09 -6.18
C ASP A 187 -24.91 -1.68 -7.38
N ALA A 188 -26.19 -2.00 -7.33
CA ALA A 188 -27.09 -1.80 -8.46
C ALA A 188 -27.37 -0.32 -8.78
N ASN A 189 -27.22 0.59 -7.80
CA ASN A 189 -27.43 2.02 -8.01
C ASN A 189 -26.26 2.65 -8.76
N GLU A 190 -25.05 2.12 -8.57
CA GLU A 190 -23.86 2.47 -9.37
C GLU A 190 -23.92 1.87 -10.79
N ALA A 191 -24.69 0.80 -11.01
CA ALA A 191 -24.81 0.10 -12.29
C ALA A 191 -25.79 0.76 -13.30
N GLY A 192 -26.52 1.81 -12.92
CA GLY A 192 -27.31 2.63 -13.84
C GLY A 192 -28.54 1.98 -14.48
N GLY A 193 -29.03 0.84 -13.95
CA GLY A 193 -30.17 0.11 -14.50
C GLY A 193 -31.52 0.76 -14.20
N SER A 194 -32.32 1.01 -15.23
CA SER A 194 -33.68 1.58 -15.17
C SER A 194 -34.76 0.62 -14.69
N ASP A 195 -34.47 -0.68 -14.61
CA ASP A 195 -35.49 -1.73 -14.77
C ASP A 195 -36.05 -2.28 -13.43
N GLY A 196 -35.90 -1.53 -12.34
CA GLY A 196 -36.56 -1.80 -11.05
C GLY A 196 -36.10 -3.05 -10.28
N ILE A 197 -35.27 -3.92 -10.89
CA ILE A 197 -34.63 -5.07 -10.23
C ILE A 197 -33.16 -4.75 -9.97
N SER A 198 -32.89 -4.16 -8.81
CA SER A 198 -31.57 -3.65 -8.43
C SER A 198 -30.61 -4.75 -7.96
N VAL A 199 -29.97 -5.45 -8.92
CA VAL A 199 -28.94 -6.47 -8.62
C VAL A 199 -27.51 -5.93 -8.77
N GLY A 200 -26.66 -6.22 -7.78
CA GLY A 200 -25.24 -5.89 -7.82
C GLY A 200 -24.38 -6.97 -8.51
N TRP A 201 -23.13 -6.65 -8.77
CA TRP A 201 -22.18 -7.51 -9.50
C TRP A 201 -20.87 -7.66 -8.75
N ILE A 202 -20.22 -8.81 -8.94
CA ILE A 202 -18.85 -9.11 -8.49
C ILE A 202 -18.02 -9.32 -9.74
N HIS A 203 -16.95 -8.54 -9.91
CA HIS A 203 -15.94 -8.76 -10.95
C HIS A 203 -14.65 -9.27 -10.30
N VAL A 204 -14.06 -10.34 -10.83
CA VAL A 204 -12.80 -10.90 -10.35
C VAL A 204 -11.80 -11.00 -11.50
N TYR A 205 -10.69 -10.29 -11.37
CA TYR A 205 -9.60 -10.20 -12.34
C TYR A 205 -8.46 -11.12 -11.95
N PHE A 206 -7.99 -11.93 -12.90
CA PHE A 206 -6.89 -12.87 -12.68
C PHE A 206 -6.22 -13.26 -14.01
N ARG A 207 -5.14 -14.03 -13.91
CA ARG A 207 -4.42 -14.59 -15.06
C ARG A 207 -4.70 -16.08 -15.19
N VAL A 208 -4.80 -16.56 -16.43
CA VAL A 208 -4.83 -17.99 -16.78
C VAL A 208 -3.79 -18.25 -17.86
N LYS A 209 -2.81 -19.11 -17.58
CA LYS A 209 -1.93 -19.65 -18.64
C LYS A 209 -2.72 -20.59 -19.52
N LEU A 210 -2.85 -20.26 -20.80
CA LEU A 210 -3.51 -21.11 -21.78
C LEU A 210 -2.46 -22.08 -22.38
N PRO A 211 -2.52 -23.40 -22.10
CA PRO A 211 -1.49 -24.33 -22.50
C PRO A 211 -1.38 -24.54 -24.02
N GLY A 212 -0.21 -25.02 -24.42
CA GLY A 212 0.08 -25.44 -25.78
C GLY A 212 1.38 -26.24 -25.89
N HIS A 213 1.46 -27.09 -26.89
CA HIS A 213 2.65 -27.87 -27.20
C HIS A 213 3.51 -27.10 -28.22
N GLY A 214 4.52 -26.38 -27.71
CA GLY A 214 5.37 -25.49 -28.50
C GLY A 214 4.59 -24.28 -29.02
N ARG A 215 4.20 -24.31 -30.30
CA ARG A 215 3.33 -23.29 -30.93
C ARG A 215 1.94 -23.81 -31.31
N ARG A 216 1.55 -24.99 -30.82
CA ARG A 216 0.24 -25.61 -31.08
C ARG A 216 -0.64 -25.48 -29.85
N ILE A 217 -1.91 -25.13 -30.03
CA ILE A 217 -2.88 -24.97 -28.93
C ILE A 217 -3.21 -26.35 -28.32
N ASP A 218 -3.32 -26.42 -26.98
CA ASP A 218 -3.93 -27.56 -26.28
C ASP A 218 -5.35 -27.16 -25.85
N GLY A 219 -6.29 -27.32 -26.78
CA GLY A 219 -7.67 -26.86 -26.60
C GLY A 219 -8.39 -27.64 -25.51
N ARG A 220 -8.06 -28.93 -25.40
CA ARG A 220 -8.61 -29.86 -24.39
C ARG A 220 -8.19 -29.45 -22.98
N ARG A 221 -6.91 -29.14 -22.75
CA ARG A 221 -6.42 -28.71 -21.44
C ARG A 221 -6.88 -27.30 -21.10
N ILE A 222 -6.99 -26.38 -22.08
CA ILE A 222 -7.67 -25.09 -21.86
C ILE A 222 -9.12 -25.31 -21.39
N GLN A 223 -9.88 -26.20 -22.06
CA GLN A 223 -11.25 -26.50 -21.68
C GLN A 223 -11.33 -27.09 -20.25
N GLN A 224 -10.41 -27.99 -19.87
CA GLN A 224 -10.32 -28.50 -18.49
C GLN A 224 -10.05 -27.40 -17.46
N ILE A 225 -9.08 -26.51 -17.71
CA ILE A 225 -8.77 -25.40 -16.78
C ILE A 225 -10.00 -24.50 -16.61
N LEU A 226 -10.65 -24.11 -17.71
CA LEU A 226 -11.78 -23.19 -17.63
C LEU A 226 -13.04 -23.84 -17.02
N PHE A 227 -13.36 -25.08 -17.39
CA PHE A 227 -14.65 -25.70 -17.04
C PHE A 227 -14.58 -26.61 -15.81
N SER A 228 -13.40 -27.16 -15.46
CA SER A 228 -13.22 -28.10 -14.34
C SER A 228 -12.41 -27.52 -13.17
N GLU A 229 -11.79 -26.35 -13.32
CA GLU A 229 -11.03 -25.67 -12.25
C GLU A 229 -11.57 -24.26 -12.01
N VAL A 230 -11.66 -23.39 -13.03
CA VAL A 230 -12.15 -22.01 -12.87
C VAL A 230 -13.65 -21.97 -12.58
N LEU A 231 -14.49 -22.60 -13.40
CA LEU A 231 -15.95 -22.53 -13.24
C LEU A 231 -16.47 -23.00 -11.87
N PRO A 232 -16.05 -24.17 -11.32
CA PRO A 232 -16.50 -24.61 -10.00
C PRO A 232 -16.16 -23.63 -8.87
N VAL A 233 -15.02 -22.93 -8.94
CA VAL A 233 -14.67 -21.91 -7.94
C VAL A 233 -15.72 -20.81 -7.87
N PHE A 234 -16.15 -20.28 -9.02
CA PHE A 234 -17.14 -19.22 -9.05
C PHE A 234 -18.56 -19.70 -8.72
N GLN A 235 -18.95 -20.92 -9.13
CA GLN A 235 -20.27 -21.49 -8.81
C GLN A 235 -20.41 -21.98 -7.36
N GLU A 236 -19.35 -22.54 -6.78
CA GLU A 236 -19.42 -23.23 -5.48
C GLU A 236 -18.85 -22.42 -4.33
N ASN A 237 -17.93 -21.47 -4.58
CA ASN A 237 -17.26 -20.71 -3.53
C ASN A 237 -17.60 -19.22 -3.55
N VAL A 238 -17.84 -18.61 -4.73
CA VAL A 238 -18.23 -17.18 -4.84
C VAL A 238 -19.75 -17.01 -4.80
N LEU A 239 -20.47 -17.65 -5.73
CA LEU A 239 -21.93 -17.60 -5.81
C LEU A 239 -22.63 -18.23 -4.59
N ARG A 240 -22.00 -19.23 -3.97
CA ARG A 240 -22.49 -19.93 -2.77
C ARG A 240 -21.65 -19.60 -1.52
N CYS A 241 -21.01 -18.43 -1.48
CA CYS A 241 -20.26 -18.00 -0.31
C CYS A 241 -21.15 -17.93 0.94
N ASP A 242 -20.58 -18.19 2.12
CA ASP A 242 -21.33 -18.05 3.37
C ASP A 242 -21.61 -16.57 3.66
N HIS A 243 -22.84 -16.14 3.39
CA HIS A 243 -23.31 -14.77 3.61
C HIS A 243 -23.17 -14.32 5.08
N ARG A 244 -23.24 -15.24 6.05
CA ARG A 244 -23.06 -14.92 7.47
C ARG A 244 -21.57 -14.71 7.78
N ALA A 245 -20.69 -15.53 7.21
CA ALA A 245 -19.24 -15.33 7.33
C ALA A 245 -18.79 -14.04 6.63
N LEU A 246 -19.35 -13.71 5.46
CA LEU A 246 -19.14 -12.44 4.77
C LEU A 246 -19.55 -11.25 5.64
N TRP A 247 -20.77 -11.26 6.21
CA TRP A 247 -21.24 -10.18 7.08
C TRP A 247 -20.37 -10.03 8.34
N ALA A 248 -19.94 -11.15 8.94
CA ALA A 248 -19.06 -11.16 10.10
C ALA A 248 -17.65 -10.64 9.77
N HIS A 249 -17.09 -10.98 8.61
CA HIS A 249 -15.81 -10.44 8.14
C HIS A 249 -15.90 -8.93 7.92
N VAL A 250 -16.91 -8.48 7.17
CA VAL A 250 -17.16 -7.06 6.87
C VAL A 250 -17.34 -6.25 8.16
N THR A 251 -18.17 -6.73 9.08
CA THR A 251 -18.41 -6.08 10.38
C THR A 251 -17.14 -6.03 11.24
N CYS A 252 -16.33 -7.10 11.23
CA CYS A 252 -15.08 -7.15 11.99
C CYS A 252 -14.02 -6.16 11.46
N VAL A 253 -13.90 -6.00 10.14
CA VAL A 253 -13.00 -5.00 9.53
C VAL A 253 -13.48 -3.57 9.80
N HIS A 254 -14.79 -3.36 9.75
CA HIS A 254 -15.39 -2.05 10.00
C HIS A 254 -15.23 -1.60 11.46
N ASP A 255 -15.37 -2.53 12.42
CA ASP A 255 -15.06 -2.29 13.84
C ASP A 255 -13.57 -1.93 14.05
N GLN A 256 -12.63 -2.52 13.31
CA GLN A 256 -11.20 -2.20 13.39
C GLN A 256 -10.90 -0.77 12.90
N GLU A 257 -11.49 -0.39 11.76
CA GLU A 257 -11.34 0.96 11.22
C GLU A 257 -11.92 2.00 12.18
N TRP A 258 -13.11 1.72 12.73
CA TRP A 258 -13.70 2.58 13.76
C TRP A 258 -12.80 2.67 15.00
N LEU A 259 -12.32 1.54 15.53
CA LEU A 259 -11.44 1.52 16.70
C LEU A 259 -10.16 2.36 16.48
N ARG A 260 -9.55 2.27 15.28
CA ARG A 260 -8.40 3.10 14.90
C ARG A 260 -8.76 4.59 14.85
N SER A 261 -9.92 4.94 14.33
CA SER A 261 -10.39 6.34 14.29
C SER A 261 -10.58 6.95 15.69
N GLN A 262 -10.93 6.12 16.68
CA GLN A 262 -11.16 6.53 18.06
C GLN A 262 -9.90 6.75 18.90
N LEU A 263 -8.70 6.42 18.38
CA LEU A 263 -7.43 6.58 19.10
C LEU A 263 -7.18 8.05 19.48
N ARG A 264 -7.24 8.96 18.51
CA ARG A 264 -6.95 10.39 18.72
C ARG A 264 -7.93 11.05 19.71
N GLU A 265 -9.22 10.79 19.55
CA GLU A 265 -10.28 11.33 20.41
C GLU A 265 -10.12 10.91 21.88
N ARG A 266 -9.36 9.82 22.14
CA ARG A 266 -9.04 9.31 23.48
C ARG A 266 -7.60 9.61 23.92
N GLY A 267 -6.86 10.41 23.17
CA GLY A 267 -5.47 10.76 23.46
C GLY A 267 -4.49 9.59 23.36
N LEU A 268 -4.80 8.58 22.52
CA LEU A 268 -4.02 7.37 22.34
C LEU A 268 -3.25 7.37 21.02
N THR A 269 -2.01 6.90 21.05
CA THR A 269 -1.22 6.56 19.86
C THR A 269 -1.56 5.16 19.36
N ALA A 270 -1.91 4.24 20.27
CA ALA A 270 -2.21 2.84 19.92
C ALA A 270 -3.16 2.17 20.93
N PHE A 271 -3.74 1.06 20.51
CA PHE A 271 -4.51 0.15 21.35
C PHE A 271 -4.18 -1.31 21.02
N ILE A 272 -3.99 -2.14 22.05
CA ILE A 272 -3.67 -3.57 21.94
C ILE A 272 -4.70 -4.35 22.75
N ALA A 273 -5.62 -5.05 22.07
CA ALA A 273 -6.66 -5.83 22.74
C ALA A 273 -6.11 -6.97 23.62
N ASP A 274 -6.77 -7.22 24.75
CA ASP A 274 -6.55 -8.41 25.56
C ASP A 274 -6.90 -9.67 24.76
N GLY A 275 -6.13 -10.75 24.96
CA GLY A 275 -6.28 -11.99 24.20
C GLY A 275 -5.59 -12.00 22.84
N ALA A 276 -5.01 -10.88 22.38
CA ALA A 276 -4.31 -10.81 21.10
C ALA A 276 -3.13 -11.80 21.02
N VAL A 277 -2.96 -12.45 19.86
CA VAL A 277 -1.84 -13.36 19.57
C VAL A 277 -0.87 -12.65 18.64
N LEU A 278 0.12 -12.00 19.26
CA LEU A 278 1.16 -11.24 18.58
C LEU A 278 2.20 -12.10 17.84
N PRO A 279 2.76 -13.20 18.41
CA PRO A 279 3.77 -14.00 17.72
C PRO A 279 3.20 -14.70 16.48
N ARG A 280 4.03 -14.79 15.43
CA ARG A 280 3.70 -15.48 14.18
C ARG A 280 4.23 -16.91 14.19
N ALA A 281 3.71 -17.75 13.30
CA ALA A 281 3.95 -19.19 13.29
C ALA A 281 5.40 -19.58 12.93
N ALA A 282 6.03 -18.81 12.04
CA ALA A 282 7.43 -18.97 11.65
C ALA A 282 7.95 -17.66 11.03
N GLY A 283 9.27 -17.49 10.91
CA GLY A 283 9.87 -16.28 10.31
C GLY A 283 9.47 -16.01 8.85
N ASN A 284 9.01 -17.02 8.13
CA ASN A 284 8.49 -16.93 6.75
C ASN A 284 6.96 -17.08 6.65
N SER A 285 6.24 -17.09 7.79
CA SER A 285 4.78 -17.27 7.82
C SER A 285 4.14 -16.23 8.73
N ASP A 286 3.47 -15.25 8.13
CA ASP A 286 2.70 -14.26 8.87
C ASP A 286 1.38 -14.82 9.43
N LYS A 287 1.16 -16.13 9.52
CA LYS A 287 0.01 -16.68 10.28
C LYS A 287 0.29 -16.61 11.78
N ARG A 288 -0.75 -16.56 12.63
CA ARG A 288 -0.57 -16.55 14.10
C ARG A 288 0.10 -17.84 14.61
N LEU A 289 0.94 -17.71 15.63
CA LEU A 289 1.41 -18.87 16.38
C LEU A 289 0.22 -19.58 17.03
N SER A 290 0.20 -20.91 16.97
CA SER A 290 -0.89 -21.74 17.50
C SER A 290 -0.33 -22.89 18.33
N GLY A 291 -0.98 -23.21 19.46
CA GLY A 291 -0.56 -24.27 20.37
C GLY A 291 -0.93 -23.98 21.82
N PRO A 292 -0.78 -24.95 22.75
CA PRO A 292 -1.21 -24.80 24.15
C PRO A 292 -0.35 -23.81 24.95
N ASN A 293 0.87 -23.53 24.51
CA ASN A 293 1.84 -22.68 25.21
C ASN A 293 1.89 -21.23 24.68
N VAL A 294 0.95 -20.84 23.81
CA VAL A 294 0.91 -19.48 23.25
C VAL A 294 0.45 -18.49 24.32
N VAL A 295 1.33 -17.56 24.68
CA VAL A 295 1.00 -16.46 25.59
C VAL A 295 0.24 -15.39 24.81
N THR A 296 -1.03 -15.17 25.16
CA THR A 296 -1.83 -14.05 24.66
C THR A 296 -1.45 -12.75 25.37
N PHE A 297 -1.61 -11.62 24.69
CA PHE A 297 -1.48 -10.31 25.32
C PHE A 297 -2.48 -10.13 26.47
N SER A 298 -2.03 -9.47 27.53
CA SER A 298 -2.84 -9.03 28.66
C SER A 298 -2.36 -7.65 29.08
N SER A 299 -3.27 -6.69 29.11
CA SER A 299 -3.00 -5.31 29.49
C SER A 299 -2.65 -5.17 30.97
N PRO A 300 -1.67 -4.31 31.33
CA PRO A 300 -1.52 -3.78 32.67
C PRO A 300 -2.74 -2.93 33.04
N ASP A 301 -3.23 -3.03 34.27
CA ASP A 301 -4.45 -2.32 34.69
C ASP A 301 -4.34 -0.79 34.65
N THR A 302 -3.12 -0.26 34.79
CA THR A 302 -2.82 1.18 34.64
C THR A 302 -3.05 1.73 33.23
N LEU A 303 -3.07 0.85 32.21
CA LEU A 303 -3.23 1.19 30.80
C LEU A 303 -4.52 0.58 30.21
N ARG A 304 -5.41 0.06 31.06
CA ARG A 304 -6.60 -0.69 30.63
C ARG A 304 -7.69 0.27 30.13
N HIS A 305 -7.93 0.27 28.81
CA HIS A 305 -9.07 0.94 28.19
C HIS A 305 -10.11 -0.07 27.71
N THR A 306 -11.38 0.36 27.66
CA THR A 306 -12.49 -0.43 27.10
C THR A 306 -13.24 0.38 26.04
N PHE A 307 -13.56 -0.27 24.93
CA PHE A 307 -14.29 0.28 23.79
C PHE A 307 -15.56 -0.54 23.55
N HIS A 308 -16.65 0.15 23.18
CA HIS A 308 -17.87 -0.47 22.69
C HIS A 308 -17.87 -0.37 21.17
N LEU A 309 -17.69 -1.50 20.49
CA LEU A 309 -17.63 -1.57 19.03
C LEU A 309 -19.04 -1.42 18.45
N PRO A 310 -19.31 -0.40 17.62
CA PRO A 310 -20.67 -0.05 17.23
C PRO A 310 -21.31 -1.07 16.28
N TYR A 311 -20.52 -1.76 15.43
CA TYR A 311 -21.07 -2.58 14.36
C TYR A 311 -21.23 -4.05 14.76
N SER A 312 -20.34 -4.62 15.59
CA SER A 312 -20.59 -5.94 16.20
C SER A 312 -21.35 -5.88 17.53
N GLY A 313 -21.52 -4.70 18.13
CA GLY A 313 -22.12 -4.53 19.46
C GLY A 313 -21.29 -5.12 20.62
N ARG A 314 -20.04 -5.52 20.36
CA ARG A 314 -19.16 -6.13 21.37
C ARG A 314 -18.40 -5.06 22.16
N SER A 315 -18.13 -5.33 23.43
CA SER A 315 -17.10 -4.62 24.17
C SER A 315 -15.75 -5.32 24.02
N ILE A 316 -14.68 -4.55 23.85
CA ILE A 316 -13.30 -5.04 23.91
C ILE A 316 -12.51 -4.23 24.94
N SER A 317 -11.63 -4.91 25.68
CA SER A 317 -10.69 -4.30 26.63
C SER A 317 -9.26 -4.60 26.20
N GLY A 318 -8.33 -3.73 26.58
CA GLY A 318 -6.92 -3.85 26.19
C GLY A 318 -6.07 -2.68 26.67
N ALA A 319 -4.80 -2.67 26.29
CA ALA A 319 -3.88 -1.61 26.65
C ALA A 319 -4.01 -0.44 25.66
N GLY A 320 -4.37 0.74 26.15
CA GLY A 320 -4.22 2.00 25.43
C GLY A 320 -2.83 2.57 25.68
N LEU A 321 -2.10 2.90 24.63
CA LEU A 321 -0.82 3.61 24.73
C LEU A 321 -1.09 5.10 24.44
N PRO A 322 -0.80 6.02 25.38
CA PRO A 322 -1.11 7.43 25.21
C PRO A 322 -0.27 8.11 24.12
N HIS A 323 -0.61 9.35 23.78
CA HIS A 323 0.30 10.25 23.07
C HIS A 323 1.54 10.58 23.94
N GLY A 324 2.69 10.77 23.28
CA GLY A 324 3.99 10.94 23.94
C GLY A 324 4.95 9.79 23.66
N LEU A 325 5.83 9.48 24.62
CA LEU A 325 6.86 8.44 24.52
C LEU A 325 6.47 7.17 25.28
N THR A 326 6.26 6.07 24.54
CA THR A 326 6.17 4.72 25.10
C THR A 326 7.45 3.93 24.85
N LEU A 327 8.07 3.42 25.92
CA LEU A 327 9.20 2.49 25.84
C LEU A 327 8.74 1.04 26.02
N ILE A 328 9.32 0.13 25.24
CA ILE A 328 9.12 -1.32 25.33
C ILE A 328 10.47 -1.95 25.71
N ALA A 329 10.67 -2.18 27.01
CA ALA A 329 11.90 -2.70 27.60
C ALA A 329 11.81 -4.20 27.93
N GLY A 330 12.95 -4.81 28.30
CA GLY A 330 13.03 -6.22 28.70
C GLY A 330 14.24 -6.96 28.09
N GLY A 331 14.45 -8.20 28.52
CA GLY A 331 15.57 -9.02 28.05
C GLY A 331 15.48 -9.39 26.56
N GLY A 332 16.56 -9.95 26.01
CA GLY A 332 16.55 -10.56 24.67
C GLY A 332 15.62 -11.78 24.62
N PHE A 333 14.87 -11.94 23.53
CA PHE A 333 13.87 -13.01 23.33
C PHE A 333 12.60 -12.98 24.22
N HIS A 334 12.39 -11.99 25.10
CA HIS A 334 11.15 -11.91 25.92
C HIS A 334 9.92 -11.32 25.18
N GLY A 335 10.04 -10.99 23.88
CA GLY A 335 8.91 -10.59 23.01
C GLY A 335 8.85 -9.11 22.57
N LYS A 336 9.87 -8.29 22.86
CA LYS A 336 9.87 -6.84 22.57
C LYS A 336 9.53 -6.49 21.12
N SER A 337 10.35 -6.94 20.18
CA SER A 337 10.16 -6.71 18.74
C SER A 337 8.92 -7.42 18.20
N THR A 338 8.42 -8.47 18.85
CA THR A 338 7.13 -9.09 18.52
C THR A 338 5.95 -8.16 18.81
N LEU A 339 5.99 -7.43 19.93
CA LEU A 339 5.00 -6.41 20.26
C LEU A 339 5.11 -5.21 19.32
N LEU A 340 6.34 -4.71 19.08
CA LEU A 340 6.54 -3.61 18.15
C LEU A 340 6.07 -3.97 16.73
N ARG A 341 6.41 -5.18 16.23
CA ARG A 341 5.97 -5.65 14.91
C ARG A 341 4.45 -5.76 14.76
N ALA A 342 3.73 -6.05 15.85
CA ALA A 342 2.27 -6.02 15.84
C ALA A 342 1.73 -4.60 15.77
N LEU A 343 2.39 -3.63 16.41
CA LEU A 343 2.04 -2.20 16.32
C LEU A 343 2.38 -1.62 14.95
N GLU A 344 3.54 -1.95 14.37
CA GLU A 344 3.95 -1.54 13.01
C GLU A 344 2.92 -1.88 11.94
N LEU A 345 2.26 -3.03 12.06
CA LEU A 345 1.24 -3.49 11.13
C LEU A 345 -0.19 -3.14 11.55
N GLY A 346 -0.39 -2.57 12.75
CA GLY A 346 -1.68 -2.06 13.25
C GLY A 346 -2.23 -0.85 12.46
N VAL A 347 -1.42 -0.29 11.55
CA VAL A 347 -1.83 0.68 10.52
C VAL A 347 -2.79 0.06 9.50
N TYR A 348 -2.81 -1.28 9.38
CA TYR A 348 -3.72 -2.03 8.52
C TYR A 348 -4.81 -2.75 9.34
N ASN A 349 -5.96 -2.97 8.71
CA ASN A 349 -6.94 -3.93 9.20
C ASN A 349 -6.47 -5.36 8.89
N HIS A 350 -6.79 -6.30 9.78
CA HIS A 350 -6.40 -7.70 9.68
C HIS A 350 -7.64 -8.60 9.54
N VAL A 351 -7.43 -9.82 9.03
CA VAL A 351 -8.50 -10.84 9.02
C VAL A 351 -9.00 -11.17 10.44
N PRO A 352 -10.27 -11.61 10.60
CA PRO A 352 -10.86 -11.86 11.91
C PRO A 352 -10.15 -12.91 12.77
N ASP A 353 -9.38 -13.83 12.17
CA ASP A 353 -8.64 -14.89 12.85
C ASP A 353 -7.12 -14.62 12.97
N ASP A 354 -6.64 -13.43 12.58
CA ASP A 354 -5.22 -13.12 12.52
C ASP A 354 -4.50 -13.12 13.88
N GLY A 355 -5.23 -12.89 14.97
CA GLY A 355 -4.67 -12.72 16.31
C GLY A 355 -4.21 -11.30 16.63
N ARG A 356 -3.86 -10.47 15.64
CA ARG A 356 -3.62 -9.02 15.80
C ARG A 356 -4.85 -8.17 15.47
N THR A 357 -6.02 -8.78 15.28
CA THR A 357 -7.24 -8.17 14.75
C THR A 357 -7.62 -6.84 15.42
N PHE A 358 -7.50 -6.70 16.75
CA PHE A 358 -7.76 -5.44 17.45
C PHE A 358 -6.48 -4.84 18.06
N VAL A 359 -5.37 -4.94 17.33
CA VAL A 359 -4.14 -4.19 17.56
C VAL A 359 -4.07 -3.09 16.51
N VAL A 360 -4.29 -1.85 16.95
CA VAL A 360 -4.34 -0.68 16.08
C VAL A 360 -3.38 0.39 16.57
N VAL A 361 -2.79 1.14 15.64
CA VAL A 361 -1.95 2.32 15.91
C VAL A 361 -2.44 3.47 15.03
N ASP A 362 -2.03 4.69 15.35
CA ASP A 362 -2.15 5.87 14.49
C ASP A 362 -1.90 5.47 13.00
N PRO A 363 -2.83 5.73 12.07
CA PRO A 363 -2.71 5.29 10.68
C PRO A 363 -1.48 5.89 9.95
N THR A 364 -0.94 6.99 10.48
CA THR A 364 0.26 7.65 9.99
C THR A 364 1.56 7.08 10.56
N ALA A 365 1.51 6.03 11.39
CA ALA A 365 2.68 5.51 12.08
C ALA A 365 3.72 4.93 11.09
N VAL A 366 4.97 5.39 11.20
CA VAL A 366 6.08 4.92 10.35
C VAL A 366 7.13 4.18 11.18
N LYS A 367 7.52 2.99 10.71
CA LYS A 367 8.69 2.26 11.23
C LYS A 367 9.98 2.91 10.73
N ILE A 368 10.77 3.41 11.67
CA ILE A 368 12.09 4.01 11.44
C ILE A 368 13.17 3.01 11.84
N ARG A 369 14.20 2.90 10.99
CA ARG A 369 15.42 2.13 11.22
C ARG A 369 16.61 2.76 10.47
N ALA A 370 17.81 2.27 10.74
CA ALA A 370 18.98 2.59 9.93
C ALA A 370 18.93 1.87 8.56
N GLU A 371 19.46 2.53 7.54
CA GLU A 371 19.49 2.06 6.15
C GLU A 371 20.78 2.53 5.46
N ASP A 372 21.89 1.89 5.83
CA ASP A 372 23.20 2.15 5.24
C ASP A 372 23.14 2.07 3.70
N ARG A 373 23.86 2.98 3.04
CA ARG A 373 24.08 3.07 1.58
C ARG A 373 22.90 3.49 0.71
N ARG A 374 21.74 3.89 1.29
CA ARG A 374 20.70 4.55 0.50
C ARG A 374 21.15 5.93 0.02
N ALA A 375 20.55 6.37 -1.08
CA ALA A 375 20.62 7.77 -1.49
C ALA A 375 19.66 8.63 -0.66
N VAL A 376 20.01 9.90 -0.51
CA VAL A 376 19.19 10.98 0.07
C VAL A 376 19.41 12.23 -0.77
N HIS A 377 18.35 12.96 -1.12
CA HIS A 377 18.48 14.22 -1.87
C HIS A 377 17.62 15.35 -1.28
N GLY A 378 18.26 16.47 -0.98
CA GLY A 378 17.63 17.71 -0.53
C GLY A 378 16.72 17.50 0.68
N THR A 379 17.21 16.83 1.72
CA THR A 379 16.47 16.59 2.97
C THR A 379 17.13 17.37 4.10
N ASP A 380 16.36 18.14 4.86
CA ASP A 380 16.88 18.81 6.06
C ASP A 380 17.07 17.78 7.18
N ILE A 381 18.33 17.44 7.48
CA ILE A 381 18.71 16.60 8.62
C ILE A 381 19.40 17.42 9.73
N SER A 382 19.41 18.75 9.62
CA SER A 382 20.04 19.66 10.59
C SER A 382 19.53 19.55 12.02
N PRO A 383 18.28 19.09 12.32
CA PRO A 383 17.89 18.79 13.70
C PRO A 383 18.79 17.72 14.36
N PHE A 384 19.31 16.77 13.58
CA PHE A 384 20.10 15.64 14.09
C PHE A 384 21.59 15.74 13.77
N ILE A 385 21.98 16.35 12.65
CA ILE A 385 23.34 16.30 12.14
C ILE A 385 23.78 17.71 11.71
N THR A 386 24.87 18.19 12.28
CA THR A 386 25.44 19.53 12.04
C THR A 386 26.94 19.42 11.82
N ASN A 387 27.58 20.42 11.21
CA ASN A 387 29.05 20.52 11.15
C ASN A 387 29.75 19.25 10.61
N LEU A 388 29.26 18.69 9.50
CA LEU A 388 29.91 17.55 8.84
C LEU A 388 31.36 17.89 8.42
N PRO A 389 32.30 16.92 8.43
CA PRO A 389 33.74 17.19 8.26
C PRO A 389 34.14 17.95 6.98
N TYR A 390 33.36 17.85 5.90
CA TYR A 390 33.61 18.53 4.63
C TYR A 390 32.79 19.82 4.45
N GLY A 391 32.01 20.23 5.45
CA GLY A 391 31.13 21.40 5.37
C GLY A 391 29.84 21.14 4.57
N ASP A 392 29.45 19.87 4.38
CA ASP A 392 28.25 19.48 3.67
C ASP A 392 26.99 20.14 4.28
N ASN A 393 26.10 20.66 3.41
CA ASN A 393 24.91 21.36 3.87
C ASN A 393 23.86 20.39 4.44
N THR A 394 23.73 20.35 5.76
CA THR A 394 22.75 19.48 6.43
C THR A 394 21.30 19.97 6.36
N THR A 395 21.06 21.24 5.99
CA THR A 395 19.70 21.78 5.76
C THR A 395 19.10 21.40 4.40
N ALA A 396 19.93 20.88 3.49
CA ALA A 396 19.53 20.38 2.19
C ALA A 396 20.44 19.20 1.81
N PHE A 397 20.51 18.19 2.68
CA PHE A 397 21.49 17.13 2.62
C PHE A 397 21.31 16.25 1.38
N ILE A 398 22.43 15.96 0.71
CA ILE A 398 22.51 15.13 -0.49
C ILE A 398 23.65 14.12 -0.29
N THR A 399 23.38 12.84 -0.52
CA THR A 399 24.41 11.80 -0.62
C THR A 399 23.92 10.63 -1.48
N ALA A 400 24.83 9.96 -2.16
CA ALA A 400 24.58 8.68 -2.83
C ALA A 400 24.83 7.46 -1.93
N ASP A 401 25.49 7.66 -0.77
CA ASP A 401 25.94 6.63 0.16
C ASP A 401 25.78 7.14 1.60
N ALA A 402 24.59 6.98 2.18
CA ALA A 402 24.30 7.41 3.56
C ALA A 402 24.90 6.42 4.59
N SER A 403 25.36 6.92 5.74
CA SER A 403 25.68 6.09 6.91
C SER A 403 24.42 5.76 7.70
N GLY A 404 24.49 4.84 8.66
CA GLY A 404 23.34 4.48 9.50
C GLY A 404 22.68 5.67 10.19
N SER A 405 23.49 6.62 10.68
CA SER A 405 22.98 7.82 11.38
C SER A 405 22.35 8.82 10.41
N THR A 406 22.96 9.08 9.24
CA THR A 406 22.40 10.02 8.25
C THR A 406 21.17 9.45 7.54
N SER A 407 21.15 8.14 7.26
CA SER A 407 19.99 7.45 6.72
C SER A 407 18.83 7.39 7.72
N GLN A 408 19.08 7.15 9.01
CA GLN A 408 18.03 7.15 10.02
C GLN A 408 17.49 8.57 10.28
N ALA A 409 18.34 9.59 10.30
CA ALA A 409 17.92 10.99 10.36
C ALA A 409 17.04 11.37 9.14
N ALA A 410 17.46 11.00 7.93
CA ALA A 410 16.67 11.21 6.72
C ALA A 410 15.33 10.45 6.75
N ASN A 411 15.32 9.18 7.17
CA ASN A 411 14.10 8.38 7.31
C ASN A 411 13.07 9.06 8.25
N ILE A 412 13.50 9.66 9.35
CA ILE A 412 12.62 10.44 10.23
C ILE A 412 12.09 11.66 9.48
N MET A 413 12.98 12.50 8.95
CA MET A 413 12.59 13.78 8.34
C MET A 413 11.69 13.62 7.11
N GLU A 414 11.89 12.55 6.32
CA GLU A 414 11.01 12.14 5.21
C GLU A 414 9.62 11.68 5.70
N ALA A 415 9.55 10.96 6.83
CA ALA A 415 8.27 10.56 7.43
C ALA A 415 7.49 11.77 7.97
N LEU A 416 8.19 12.72 8.59
CA LEU A 416 7.58 13.96 9.10
C LEU A 416 7.12 14.89 7.96
N GLU A 417 7.90 14.98 6.87
CA GLU A 417 7.50 15.69 5.65
C GLU A 417 6.17 15.19 5.08
N LEU A 418 5.96 13.86 5.09
CA LEU A 418 4.74 13.22 4.60
C LEU A 418 3.58 13.26 5.61
N GLY A 419 3.80 13.82 6.80
CA GLY A 419 2.80 14.03 7.84
C GLY A 419 2.59 12.83 8.76
N SER A 420 3.67 12.17 9.19
CA SER A 420 3.60 11.17 10.26
C SER A 420 3.45 11.84 11.63
N THR A 421 2.45 11.42 12.41
CA THR A 421 2.23 11.82 13.82
C THR A 421 2.66 10.74 14.82
N ALA A 422 3.21 9.62 14.35
CA ALA A 422 3.74 8.55 15.22
C ALA A 422 4.97 7.86 14.61
N LEU A 423 6.06 7.75 15.38
CA LEU A 423 7.27 7.03 14.96
C LEU A 423 7.44 5.73 15.76
N LEU A 424 7.79 4.65 15.08
CA LEU A 424 8.05 3.33 15.68
C LEU A 424 9.54 3.01 15.51
N LEU A 425 10.25 2.68 16.59
CA LEU A 425 11.71 2.42 16.57
C LEU A 425 12.05 1.12 17.29
N ASP A 426 13.03 0.39 16.76
CA ASP A 426 13.70 -0.71 17.49
C ASP A 426 15.19 -0.41 17.62
N GLU A 427 15.70 -0.40 18.85
CA GLU A 427 17.13 -0.23 19.15
C GLU A 427 17.98 -1.25 18.39
N ASP A 428 17.51 -2.50 18.26
CA ASP A 428 18.21 -3.59 17.58
C ASP A 428 18.37 -3.37 16.06
N THR A 429 17.67 -2.38 15.47
CA THR A 429 17.73 -2.03 14.02
C THR A 429 18.12 -0.56 13.77
N SER A 430 18.48 0.17 14.83
CA SER A 430 18.86 1.58 14.78
C SER A 430 20.37 1.77 14.84
N ALA A 431 20.87 2.89 14.33
CA ALA A 431 22.26 3.27 14.48
C ALA A 431 22.52 3.70 15.94
N THR A 432 23.35 2.96 16.68
CA THR A 432 23.56 3.19 18.12
C THR A 432 23.98 4.62 18.46
N ASN A 433 24.90 5.18 17.67
CA ASN A 433 25.39 6.56 17.78
C ASN A 433 24.32 7.63 17.44
N PHE A 434 23.25 7.26 16.72
CA PHE A 434 22.08 8.11 16.53
C PHE A 434 21.14 8.04 17.74
N MET A 435 20.99 6.87 18.36
CA MET A 435 20.04 6.68 19.45
C MET A 435 20.47 7.36 20.75
N PHE A 436 21.71 7.17 21.20
CA PHE A 436 22.19 7.72 22.48
C PHE A 436 23.71 7.89 22.48
N ARG A 437 24.22 8.65 23.45
CA ARG A 437 25.66 8.86 23.66
C ARG A 437 26.02 8.61 25.11
N ASP A 438 27.07 7.85 25.35
CA ASP A 438 27.57 7.61 26.70
C ASP A 438 28.37 8.81 27.22
N PRO A 439 28.15 9.32 28.45
CA PRO A 439 28.89 10.48 28.96
C PRO A 439 30.38 10.28 29.26
N LEU A 440 30.92 9.05 29.28
CA LEU A 440 32.37 8.85 29.24
C LEU A 440 32.89 9.14 27.82
N MET A 441 32.13 8.74 26.79
CA MET A 441 32.41 9.09 25.40
C MET A 441 32.27 10.60 25.15
N GLU A 442 31.31 11.28 25.78
CA GLU A 442 31.20 12.74 25.70
C GLU A 442 32.38 13.48 26.37
N GLN A 443 32.97 12.92 27.42
CA GLN A 443 34.20 13.46 28.02
C GLN A 443 35.43 13.27 27.13
N LEU A 444 35.50 12.15 26.40
CA LEU A 444 36.60 11.86 25.49
C LEU A 444 36.52 12.65 24.17
N VAL A 445 35.32 12.77 23.61
CA VAL A 445 35.03 13.56 22.39
C VAL A 445 33.89 14.53 22.71
N PRO A 446 34.20 15.80 23.04
CA PRO A 446 33.21 16.82 23.39
C PRO A 446 32.12 17.00 22.33
N ARG A 447 30.91 17.42 22.75
CA ARG A 447 29.78 17.71 21.84
C ARG A 447 30.12 18.66 20.70
N THR A 448 31.05 19.60 20.91
CA THR A 448 31.54 20.54 19.87
C THR A 448 32.37 19.87 18.77
N GLN A 449 32.77 18.61 18.95
CA GLN A 449 33.52 17.78 18.00
C GLN A 449 32.69 16.59 17.48
N GLU A 450 31.42 16.48 17.88
CA GLU A 450 30.49 15.43 17.46
C GLU A 450 29.39 16.03 16.56
N PRO A 451 29.38 15.72 15.25
CA PRO A 451 28.33 16.18 14.33
C PRO A 451 26.91 15.78 14.73
N ILE A 452 26.75 14.67 15.45
CA ILE A 452 25.46 14.00 15.71
C ILE A 452 24.85 14.47 17.04
N THR A 453 23.69 15.10 16.97
CA THR A 453 22.75 15.24 18.09
C THR A 453 21.86 14.01 18.17
N CYS A 454 22.06 13.17 19.17
CA CYS A 454 21.32 11.92 19.33
C CYS A 454 19.81 12.14 19.53
N PHE A 455 19.00 11.15 19.12
CA PHE A 455 17.53 11.16 19.16
C PHE A 455 16.95 11.46 20.54
N VAL A 456 17.62 10.99 21.62
CA VAL A 456 17.31 11.28 23.03
C VAL A 456 17.22 12.79 23.34
N HIS A 457 17.91 13.66 22.59
CA HIS A 457 17.87 15.11 22.75
C HIS A 457 16.81 15.82 21.87
N ARG A 458 16.10 15.08 21.03
CA ARG A 458 15.09 15.63 20.09
C ARG A 458 13.69 15.06 20.29
N ILE A 459 13.55 13.96 21.01
CA ILE A 459 12.27 13.29 21.20
C ILE A 459 11.23 14.15 21.95
N CYS A 460 11.65 14.92 22.96
CA CYS A 460 10.77 15.87 23.66
C CYS A 460 10.33 17.04 22.76
N ASP A 461 11.16 17.45 21.80
CA ASP A 461 10.84 18.51 20.83
C ASP A 461 9.75 18.02 19.86
N LEU A 462 9.93 16.83 19.29
CA LEU A 462 8.93 16.14 18.46
C LEU A 462 7.58 15.99 19.17
N ILE A 463 7.59 15.57 20.44
CA ILE A 463 6.37 15.37 21.23
C ILE A 463 5.69 16.70 21.56
N HIS A 464 6.41 17.67 22.13
CA HIS A 464 5.80 18.88 22.70
C HIS A 464 5.52 19.99 21.68
N HIS A 465 6.37 20.17 20.66
CA HIS A 465 6.17 21.22 19.64
C HIS A 465 5.35 20.74 18.44
N HIS A 466 5.40 19.44 18.12
CA HIS A 466 4.79 18.90 16.89
C HIS A 466 3.72 17.82 17.15
N GLY A 467 3.53 17.37 18.40
CA GLY A 467 2.55 16.34 18.75
C GLY A 467 2.90 14.93 18.24
N ILE A 468 4.15 14.70 17.83
CA ILE A 468 4.59 13.44 17.24
C ILE A 468 4.90 12.45 18.37
N SER A 469 4.09 11.40 18.47
CA SER A 469 4.28 10.35 19.47
C SER A 469 5.35 9.35 19.03
N VAL A 470 5.98 8.66 19.98
CA VAL A 470 7.05 7.69 19.70
C VAL A 470 6.85 6.41 20.52
N ILE A 471 6.87 5.27 19.85
CA ILE A 471 6.88 3.95 20.50
C ILE A 471 8.20 3.27 20.15
N MET A 472 8.99 2.92 21.16
CA MET A 472 10.37 2.48 20.96
C MET A 472 10.72 1.24 21.78
N VAL A 473 11.22 0.20 21.13
CA VAL A 473 11.89 -0.92 21.81
C VAL A 473 13.26 -0.48 22.28
N VAL A 474 13.55 -0.75 23.56
CA VAL A 474 14.85 -0.49 24.19
C VAL A 474 15.37 -1.72 24.93
N GLY A 475 16.68 -1.84 25.02
CA GLY A 475 17.39 -2.92 25.71
C GLY A 475 18.78 -2.55 26.22
N GLY A 476 19.49 -1.61 25.56
CA GLY A 476 20.86 -1.24 25.91
C GLY A 476 20.99 0.03 26.76
N SER A 477 20.02 0.95 26.71
CA SER A 477 20.13 2.27 27.36
C SER A 477 18.90 2.69 28.17
N GLY A 478 19.13 3.17 29.39
CA GLY A 478 18.11 3.77 30.27
C GLY A 478 17.94 5.29 30.11
N GLN A 479 18.67 5.94 29.19
CA GLN A 479 18.67 7.40 29.06
C GLN A 479 17.32 8.02 28.70
N TYR A 480 16.39 7.22 28.16
CA TYR A 480 15.02 7.64 27.81
C TYR A 480 14.03 7.59 28.99
N PHE A 481 14.40 7.04 30.15
CA PHE A 481 13.48 6.96 31.30
C PHE A 481 12.97 8.33 31.83
N PRO A 482 13.77 9.42 31.90
CA PRO A 482 13.28 10.73 32.35
C PRO A 482 12.12 11.27 31.51
N MET A 483 12.12 10.99 30.21
CA MET A 483 11.22 11.52 29.19
C MET A 483 10.05 10.59 28.82
N ALA A 484 10.11 9.30 29.17
CA ALA A 484 9.05 8.34 28.83
C ALA A 484 7.74 8.54 29.62
N ASP A 485 6.61 8.66 28.93
CA ASP A 485 5.28 8.70 29.53
C ASP A 485 4.84 7.30 30.00
N VAL A 486 5.21 6.27 29.24
CA VAL A 486 4.98 4.85 29.58
C VAL A 486 6.25 4.04 29.40
N VAL A 487 6.55 3.14 30.33
CA VAL A 487 7.63 2.14 30.21
C VAL A 487 7.06 0.75 30.46
N LEU A 488 6.78 0.03 29.38
CA LEU A 488 6.43 -1.38 29.41
C LEU A 488 7.68 -2.23 29.60
N VAL A 489 7.61 -3.28 30.42
CA VAL A 489 8.62 -4.33 30.50
C VAL A 489 8.00 -5.65 30.07
N LEU A 490 8.64 -6.31 29.11
CA LEU A 490 8.28 -7.66 28.69
C LEU A 490 9.18 -8.69 29.36
N ASN A 491 8.55 -9.67 29.99
CA ASN A 491 9.23 -10.84 30.54
C ASN A 491 8.44 -12.11 30.20
N ALA A 492 9.04 -13.03 29.43
CA ALA A 492 8.40 -14.27 28.98
C ALA A 492 7.03 -14.00 28.33
N TYR A 493 7.01 -13.03 27.41
CA TYR A 493 5.84 -12.55 26.66
C TYR A 493 4.73 -11.91 27.50
N LYS A 494 4.89 -11.78 28.82
CA LYS A 494 3.98 -11.03 29.69
C LYS A 494 4.44 -9.57 29.79
N VAL A 495 3.49 -8.66 29.74
CA VAL A 495 3.71 -7.21 29.79
C VAL A 495 3.38 -6.69 31.19
N THR A 496 4.25 -5.85 31.74
CA THR A 496 3.99 -5.09 32.97
C THR A 496 4.32 -3.62 32.75
N ASP A 497 3.48 -2.72 33.25
CA ASP A 497 3.82 -1.31 33.37
C ASP A 497 4.87 -1.13 34.48
N ALA A 498 6.03 -0.59 34.11
CA ALA A 498 7.16 -0.30 34.98
C ALA A 498 7.49 1.20 35.04
N THR A 499 6.59 2.08 34.57
CA THR A 499 6.81 3.53 34.43
C THR A 499 7.31 4.17 35.72
N ALA A 500 6.60 3.95 36.84
CA ALA A 500 7.01 4.49 38.15
C ALA A 500 8.40 4.01 38.57
N ARG A 501 8.74 2.74 38.32
CA ARG A 501 10.06 2.17 38.62
C ARG A 501 11.16 2.80 37.74
N ALA A 502 10.89 3.01 36.46
CA ALA A 502 11.82 3.65 35.53
C ALA A 502 12.13 5.10 35.94
N LYS A 503 11.10 5.88 36.36
CA LYS A 503 11.29 7.23 36.91
C LYS A 503 12.14 7.25 38.18
N VAL A 504 11.95 6.30 39.09
CA VAL A 504 12.78 6.17 40.31
C VAL A 504 14.24 5.86 39.97
N ILE A 505 14.49 4.91 39.06
CA ILE A 505 15.84 4.58 38.59
C ILE A 505 16.52 5.80 37.95
N ALA A 506 15.80 6.53 37.11
CA ALA A 506 16.29 7.77 36.51
C ALA A 506 16.70 8.79 37.58
N ALA A 507 15.77 9.15 38.49
CA ALA A 507 16.02 10.15 39.52
C ALA A 507 17.26 9.83 40.40
N GLN A 508 17.45 8.55 40.76
CA GLN A 508 18.56 8.11 41.61
C GLN A 508 19.94 8.22 40.92
N ASN A 509 20.02 7.94 39.62
CA ASN A 509 21.31 7.77 38.93
C ASN A 509 21.69 8.99 38.06
N ILE A 510 20.69 9.67 37.49
CA ILE A 510 20.86 10.84 36.63
C ILE A 510 20.95 12.14 37.45
N GLY A 511 20.26 12.23 38.60
CA GLY A 511 20.27 13.42 39.45
C GLY A 511 21.40 13.52 40.49
N GLY A 512 22.07 12.40 40.80
CA GLY A 512 23.08 12.33 41.88
C GLY A 512 24.54 12.42 41.42
N SER A 513 24.79 12.31 40.12
CA SER A 513 26.14 12.24 39.54
C SER A 513 26.44 13.54 38.79
N GLY A 514 27.55 14.22 39.09
CA GLY A 514 27.95 15.48 38.43
C GLY A 514 28.37 15.37 36.96
N ALA A 515 27.94 14.33 36.25
CA ALA A 515 28.12 14.15 34.81
C ALA A 515 26.78 14.46 34.11
N GLY A 516 26.81 15.29 33.07
CA GLY A 516 25.61 15.84 32.43
C GLY A 516 24.78 14.82 31.64
N PHE A 517 23.95 14.03 32.34
CA PHE A 517 22.96 13.17 31.71
C PHE A 517 21.66 13.97 31.47
N VAL A 518 21.33 14.19 30.20
CA VAL A 518 20.09 14.82 29.68
C VAL A 518 19.95 16.32 30.03
N GLU A 519 20.19 17.17 29.03
CA GLU A 519 19.68 18.55 29.02
C GLU A 519 18.17 18.55 29.29
N SER A 520 17.74 19.39 30.23
CA SER A 520 16.35 19.74 30.60
C SER A 520 15.24 18.93 29.92
N THR A 521 14.49 18.14 30.70
CA THR A 521 13.25 17.52 30.22
C THR A 521 12.15 18.53 29.87
N ALA A 522 12.26 19.80 30.27
CA ALA A 522 11.36 20.85 29.83
C ALA A 522 11.68 21.25 28.37
N PRO A 523 10.66 21.42 27.50
CA PRO A 523 10.87 21.75 26.10
C PRO A 523 11.60 23.09 25.93
N SER A 524 12.51 23.14 24.96
CA SER A 524 13.13 24.37 24.48
C SER A 524 12.04 25.40 24.09
N ALA A 525 12.31 26.69 24.28
CA ALA A 525 11.41 27.76 23.83
C ALA A 525 11.23 27.79 22.30
N THR A 526 12.15 27.20 21.55
CA THR A 526 12.09 27.06 20.09
C THR A 526 12.40 25.63 19.66
N SER A 527 11.55 25.07 18.79
CA SER A 527 11.78 23.80 18.08
C SER A 527 13.03 23.86 17.20
N ALA A 528 13.79 22.76 17.14
CA ALA A 528 14.86 22.56 16.18
C ALA A 528 14.36 22.07 14.81
N PHE A 529 13.13 21.55 14.74
CA PHE A 529 12.50 21.09 13.50
C PHE A 529 11.77 22.23 12.78
N CYS A 530 12.01 22.34 11.46
CA CYS A 530 11.29 23.23 10.56
C CYS A 530 10.29 22.40 9.74
N LEU A 531 9.03 22.34 10.20
CA LEU A 531 7.96 21.59 9.54
C LEU A 531 6.83 22.53 9.07
N PRO A 532 6.36 22.41 7.82
CA PRO A 532 6.89 21.58 6.74
C PRO A 532 8.29 22.03 6.27
N PRO A 533 9.13 21.12 5.75
CA PRO A 533 10.31 21.53 5.03
C PRO A 533 9.94 22.19 3.70
N ARG A 534 10.76 23.14 3.24
CA ARG A 534 10.69 23.60 1.85
C ARG A 534 11.42 22.60 0.98
N ARG A 535 10.66 21.77 0.25
CA ARG A 535 11.20 20.75 -0.64
C ARG A 535 10.24 20.53 -1.80
N SER A 536 10.77 20.60 -3.01
CA SER A 536 10.03 20.48 -4.27
C SER A 536 10.74 19.48 -5.21
N PHE A 537 9.97 18.68 -5.93
CA PHE A 537 10.44 17.69 -6.89
C PHE A 537 10.82 18.34 -8.22
N LEU A 538 12.04 18.06 -8.71
CA LEU A 538 12.51 18.53 -10.02
C LEU A 538 12.44 17.41 -11.06
N TYR A 539 11.36 17.39 -11.84
CA TYR A 539 11.12 16.36 -12.87
C TYR A 539 12.27 16.23 -13.88
N ALA A 540 12.71 17.36 -14.43
CA ALA A 540 13.67 17.37 -15.55
C ALA A 540 15.03 16.81 -15.13
N ASP A 541 15.50 17.21 -13.95
CA ASP A 541 16.76 16.75 -13.38
C ASP A 541 16.66 15.30 -12.89
N THR A 542 15.52 14.90 -12.31
CA THR A 542 15.32 13.52 -11.80
C THR A 542 15.26 12.47 -12.90
N PHE A 543 14.50 12.74 -13.97
CA PHE A 543 14.24 11.76 -15.02
C PHE A 543 15.04 12.00 -16.31
N GLY A 544 15.64 13.17 -16.50
CA GLY A 544 16.47 13.47 -17.67
C GLY A 544 17.71 12.57 -17.76
N GLN A 545 18.27 12.19 -16.61
CA GLN A 545 19.45 11.29 -16.54
C GLN A 545 19.14 9.86 -17.03
N LEU A 546 17.92 9.37 -16.76
CA LEU A 546 17.48 8.01 -17.13
C LEU A 546 17.41 7.80 -18.65
N GLY A 547 17.10 8.85 -19.41
CA GLY A 547 17.07 8.79 -20.87
C GLY A 547 18.46 8.77 -21.53
N TRP A 548 19.47 9.30 -20.84
CA TRP A 548 20.84 9.42 -21.37
C TRP A 548 21.65 8.12 -21.24
N GLN A 549 21.51 7.43 -20.10
CA GLN A 549 22.23 6.19 -19.84
C GLN A 549 21.84 5.06 -20.82
N SER A 550 20.55 4.92 -21.15
CA SER A 550 20.10 3.88 -22.08
C SER A 550 20.61 4.09 -23.51
N GLN A 551 20.88 5.33 -23.93
CA GLN A 551 21.41 5.62 -25.27
C GLN A 551 22.90 5.26 -25.41
N GLN A 552 23.70 5.38 -24.34
CA GLN A 552 25.13 5.07 -24.41
C GLN A 552 25.42 3.57 -24.54
N GLN A 553 24.68 2.70 -23.84
CA GLN A 553 24.92 1.25 -23.92
C GLN A 553 24.48 0.63 -25.26
N HIS A 554 23.51 1.24 -25.96
CA HIS A 554 23.07 0.75 -27.28
C HIS A 554 24.11 0.93 -28.40
N HIS A 555 25.22 1.65 -28.19
CA HIS A 555 26.30 1.74 -29.16
C HIS A 555 27.21 0.51 -29.23
N HIS A 556 27.09 -0.47 -28.31
CA HIS A 556 27.91 -1.68 -28.31
C HIS A 556 27.18 -2.99 -28.63
N HIS A 557 25.88 -2.97 -28.96
CA HIS A 557 25.15 -4.15 -29.46
C HIS A 557 24.35 -3.83 -30.73
N HIS A 558 24.50 -4.68 -31.75
CA HIS A 558 24.01 -4.43 -33.09
C HIS A 558 22.48 -4.23 -33.19
N GLY A 559 22.09 -3.12 -33.82
CA GLY A 559 21.26 -3.22 -35.02
C GLY A 559 19.78 -3.55 -34.88
N TYR A 560 19.04 -2.84 -34.02
CA TYR A 560 17.61 -2.57 -34.26
C TYR A 560 17.26 -1.13 -33.87
N GLY A 561 17.34 -0.22 -34.84
CA GLY A 561 16.88 1.15 -34.68
C GLY A 561 15.35 1.20 -34.65
N GLY A 562 14.79 1.35 -33.45
CA GLY A 562 13.36 1.57 -33.24
C GLY A 562 13.14 2.90 -32.50
N SER A 563 12.55 3.87 -33.17
CA SER A 563 12.14 5.14 -32.56
C SER A 563 11.09 4.91 -31.47
N GLY A 564 11.27 5.55 -30.30
CA GLY A 564 10.17 5.80 -29.37
C GLY A 564 9.78 4.69 -28.38
N ARG A 565 10.68 3.79 -27.96
CA ARG A 565 10.41 2.96 -26.76
C ARG A 565 10.71 3.74 -25.48
N GLY A 566 9.65 4.10 -24.75
CA GLY A 566 9.74 4.71 -23.42
C GLY A 566 10.33 3.77 -22.37
N ILE A 567 10.69 4.33 -21.21
CA ILE A 567 11.26 3.58 -20.09
C ILE A 567 10.27 2.54 -19.57
N LYS A 568 10.75 1.34 -19.24
CA LYS A 568 9.95 0.35 -18.50
C LYS A 568 10.18 0.50 -17.00
N ILE A 569 9.09 0.51 -16.24
CA ILE A 569 9.04 0.53 -14.78
C ILE A 569 8.26 -0.70 -14.30
N SER A 570 8.79 -1.44 -13.33
CA SER A 570 8.13 -2.62 -12.77
C SER A 570 8.67 -2.99 -11.40
N GLY A 571 7.78 -3.37 -10.47
CA GLY A 571 8.16 -4.03 -9.22
C GLY A 571 8.68 -5.46 -9.43
N SER A 572 9.42 -5.95 -8.45
CA SER A 572 9.93 -7.32 -8.37
C SER A 572 9.82 -7.79 -6.91
N GLY A 573 8.88 -8.70 -6.63
CA GLY A 573 8.60 -9.17 -5.28
C GLY A 573 8.03 -8.06 -4.38
N ILE A 574 8.59 -7.89 -3.19
CA ILE A 574 8.28 -6.77 -2.27
C ILE A 574 9.47 -5.82 -2.07
N ASP A 575 10.59 -6.09 -2.74
CA ASP A 575 11.92 -5.60 -2.34
C ASP A 575 12.51 -4.56 -3.32
N HIS A 576 12.14 -4.59 -4.60
CA HIS A 576 12.82 -3.85 -5.68
C HIS A 576 11.87 -3.26 -6.71
N ILE A 577 12.04 -1.98 -7.07
CA ILE A 577 11.41 -1.37 -8.26
C ILE A 577 12.47 -1.05 -9.29
N ARG A 578 12.42 -1.71 -10.44
CA ARG A 578 13.29 -1.38 -11.58
C ARG A 578 12.69 -0.26 -12.42
N MET A 579 13.49 0.76 -12.73
CA MET A 579 13.14 1.89 -13.59
C MET A 579 14.28 2.14 -14.60
N ALA A 580 14.09 1.69 -15.85
CA ALA A 580 15.18 1.51 -16.82
C ALA A 580 16.30 0.61 -16.26
N ASP A 581 17.45 1.19 -15.92
CA ASP A 581 18.60 0.52 -15.32
C ASP A 581 18.82 0.88 -13.84
N GLU A 582 18.05 1.83 -13.30
CA GLU A 582 17.99 2.10 -11.87
C GLU A 582 17.18 1.01 -11.14
N ASP A 583 17.62 0.70 -9.92
CA ASP A 583 16.98 -0.24 -9.02
C ASP A 583 16.72 0.43 -7.66
N ILE A 584 15.44 0.69 -7.39
CA ILE A 584 14.99 1.27 -6.13
C ILE A 584 14.78 0.14 -5.13
N ASN A 585 15.79 -0.10 -4.29
CA ASN A 585 15.70 -1.02 -3.16
C ASN A 585 14.74 -0.45 -2.10
N VAL A 586 13.72 -1.22 -1.75
CA VAL A 586 12.74 -0.93 -0.69
C VAL A 586 12.63 -2.07 0.34
N THR A 587 13.59 -3.01 0.37
CA THR A 587 13.63 -4.16 1.29
C THR A 587 13.48 -3.76 2.77
N LEU A 588 13.95 -2.55 3.15
CA LEU A 588 13.86 -2.04 4.53
C LEU A 588 12.56 -1.25 4.83
N LEU A 589 11.62 -1.16 3.88
CA LEU A 589 10.28 -0.61 4.11
C LEU A 589 9.38 -1.67 4.73
N GLU A 590 9.62 -1.98 6.00
CA GLU A 590 9.02 -3.12 6.71
C GLU A 590 7.48 -3.07 6.82
N GLN A 591 6.83 -1.95 6.48
CA GLN A 591 5.37 -1.80 6.44
C GLN A 591 4.75 -2.06 5.04
N LEU A 592 5.57 -2.41 4.03
CA LEU A 592 5.08 -3.08 2.82
C LEU A 592 4.77 -4.55 3.14
N VAL A 593 3.56 -4.99 2.77
CA VAL A 593 3.06 -6.34 3.11
C VAL A 593 2.63 -7.16 1.89
N GLU A 594 2.51 -6.53 0.71
CA GLU A 594 2.13 -7.21 -0.54
C GLU A 594 2.85 -6.65 -1.77
N GLU A 595 3.22 -7.53 -2.70
CA GLU A 595 3.70 -7.19 -4.05
C GLU A 595 2.73 -6.26 -4.78
N GLY A 596 1.42 -6.37 -4.50
CA GLY A 596 0.40 -5.48 -5.02
C GLY A 596 0.65 -4.00 -4.69
N GLN A 597 1.20 -3.71 -3.50
CA GLN A 597 1.56 -2.35 -3.08
C GLN A 597 2.78 -1.87 -3.86
N LEU A 598 3.78 -2.73 -4.07
CA LEU A 598 4.96 -2.41 -4.87
C LEU A 598 4.59 -2.12 -6.34
N ASN A 599 3.68 -2.91 -6.91
CA ASN A 599 3.12 -2.70 -8.25
C ASN A 599 2.40 -1.35 -8.37
N ALA A 600 1.64 -0.95 -7.35
CA ALA A 600 0.99 0.35 -7.29
C ALA A 600 1.98 1.52 -7.12
N ILE A 601 3.07 1.34 -6.37
CA ILE A 601 4.16 2.34 -6.29
C ILE A 601 4.84 2.48 -7.65
N ALA A 602 5.13 1.37 -8.34
CA ALA A 602 5.68 1.37 -9.69
C ALA A 602 4.76 2.12 -10.69
N GLN A 603 3.44 1.97 -10.57
CA GLN A 603 2.47 2.76 -11.33
C GLN A 603 2.49 4.25 -10.93
N CYS A 604 2.66 4.61 -9.66
CA CYS A 604 2.77 6.02 -9.25
C CYS A 604 4.01 6.70 -9.84
N LEU A 605 5.16 6.00 -9.83
CA LEU A 605 6.39 6.49 -10.46
C LEU A 605 6.23 6.60 -11.99
N ALA A 606 5.54 5.64 -12.62
CA ALA A 606 5.23 5.69 -14.05
C ALA A 606 4.23 6.79 -14.43
N MET A 607 3.19 7.03 -13.62
CA MET A 607 2.29 8.15 -13.80
C MET A 607 3.07 9.47 -13.75
N LEU A 608 3.95 9.62 -12.76
CA LEU A 608 4.76 10.83 -12.59
C LEU A 608 5.71 11.05 -13.77
N TYR A 609 6.29 9.98 -14.32
CA TYR A 609 7.13 10.00 -15.54
C TYR A 609 6.31 10.31 -16.80
N ASP A 610 5.31 9.49 -17.12
CA ASP A 610 4.53 9.58 -18.37
C ASP A 610 3.77 10.91 -18.53
N ASN A 611 3.34 11.54 -17.43
CA ASN A 611 2.61 12.81 -17.47
C ASN A 611 3.51 14.06 -17.61
N GLY A 612 4.83 13.91 -17.51
CA GLY A 612 5.78 14.98 -17.79
C GLY A 612 5.89 16.11 -16.75
N SER A 613 6.88 17.00 -16.99
CA SER A 613 7.25 18.09 -16.08
C SER A 613 6.11 19.05 -15.72
N ALA A 614 5.25 19.40 -16.68
CA ALA A 614 4.13 20.32 -16.44
C ALA A 614 3.13 19.75 -15.41
N SER A 615 2.81 18.46 -15.53
CA SER A 615 1.93 17.74 -14.61
C SER A 615 2.58 17.57 -13.24
N ALA A 616 3.86 17.16 -13.19
CA ALA A 616 4.61 17.08 -11.93
C ALA A 616 4.69 18.43 -11.20
N ALA A 617 4.76 19.55 -11.92
CA ALA A 617 4.71 20.89 -11.33
C ALA A 617 3.28 21.29 -10.89
N GLN A 618 2.24 20.83 -11.59
CA GLN A 618 0.85 21.03 -11.16
C GLN A 618 0.54 20.26 -9.87
N TRP A 619 0.93 18.98 -9.79
CA TRP A 619 0.64 18.08 -8.67
C TRP A 619 1.33 18.50 -7.36
N GLN A 620 2.35 19.36 -7.43
CA GLN A 620 2.96 20.02 -6.28
C GLN A 620 2.15 21.22 -5.77
N ARG A 621 1.44 21.93 -6.67
CA ARG A 621 0.69 23.16 -6.35
C ARG A 621 -0.77 22.91 -6.01
N GLU A 622 -1.39 21.88 -6.56
CA GLU A 622 -2.79 21.57 -6.30
C GLU A 622 -3.00 20.97 -4.90
N ALA A 623 -4.16 21.23 -4.30
CA ALA A 623 -4.48 20.73 -2.97
C ALA A 623 -4.50 19.20 -2.95
N ALA A 624 -3.78 18.61 -2.00
CA ALA A 624 -3.71 17.16 -1.85
C ALA A 624 -5.13 16.56 -1.67
N PRO A 625 -5.50 15.53 -2.46
CA PRO A 625 -6.85 15.02 -2.48
C PRO A 625 -7.20 14.37 -1.14
N ARG A 626 -8.46 14.50 -0.74
CA ARG A 626 -9.05 13.79 0.40
C ARG A 626 -9.89 12.61 -0.13
N PRO A 627 -9.28 11.48 -0.56
CA PRO A 627 -10.04 10.29 -0.95
C PRO A 627 -10.96 9.84 0.18
N LYS A 628 -12.18 9.46 -0.20
CA LYS A 628 -13.24 9.07 0.74
C LYS A 628 -12.95 7.75 1.44
N TYR A 629 -12.34 6.77 0.76
CA TYR A 629 -11.92 5.52 1.40
C TYR A 629 -10.79 4.78 0.64
N PRO A 630 -9.92 4.01 1.34
CA PRO A 630 -9.61 4.14 2.77
C PRO A 630 -9.30 5.60 3.11
N PRO A 631 -9.71 6.09 4.28
CA PRO A 631 -9.67 7.52 4.57
C PRO A 631 -8.27 8.07 4.29
N SER A 632 -8.22 9.25 3.66
CA SER A 632 -6.95 9.93 3.45
C SER A 632 -6.23 10.12 4.79
N LEU A 633 -4.92 9.89 4.82
CA LEU A 633 -4.06 10.23 5.96
C LEU A 633 -4.09 11.74 6.29
N LEU A 634 -4.62 12.57 5.38
CA LEU A 634 -4.93 13.98 5.63
C LEU A 634 -6.08 14.21 6.62
N LYS A 635 -7.00 13.25 6.82
CA LYS A 635 -8.10 13.41 7.78
C LYS A 635 -7.58 13.50 9.23
N PRO A 636 -6.67 12.62 9.69
CA PRO A 636 -5.86 12.84 10.90
C PRO A 636 -5.17 14.22 10.96
N LEU A 637 -4.49 14.63 9.89
CA LEU A 637 -3.69 15.87 9.88
C LEU A 637 -4.53 17.15 9.99
N CYS A 638 -5.77 17.16 9.46
CA CYS A 638 -6.58 18.38 9.33
C CYS A 638 -7.53 18.67 10.50
N ALA A 639 -7.85 17.70 11.37
CA ALA A 639 -9.01 17.86 12.27
C ALA A 639 -8.78 18.79 13.49
N ASP A 640 -7.65 18.70 14.21
CA ASP A 640 -7.55 19.27 15.57
C ASP A 640 -6.31 20.15 15.88
N ALA A 641 -5.46 20.48 14.89
CA ALA A 641 -4.30 21.36 15.14
C ALA A 641 -4.68 22.76 15.69
N THR A 642 -5.93 23.18 15.47
CA THR A 642 -6.47 24.49 15.85
C THR A 642 -6.93 24.60 17.29
N ALA A 643 -7.12 23.50 18.03
CA ALA A 643 -7.89 23.52 19.28
C ALA A 643 -7.08 23.81 20.56
N ALA A 644 -5.76 23.55 20.58
CA ALA A 644 -4.97 23.57 21.82
C ALA A 644 -3.81 24.59 21.86
N THR A 645 -3.20 24.94 20.72
CA THR A 645 -1.93 25.71 20.71
C THR A 645 -1.91 26.91 19.76
N GLY A 646 -2.97 27.15 18.97
CA GLY A 646 -3.02 28.27 18.02
C GLY A 646 -2.08 28.14 16.82
N ALA A 647 -1.38 27.00 16.67
CA ALA A 647 -0.57 26.70 15.51
C ALA A 647 -1.48 26.33 14.32
N SER A 648 -1.23 26.91 13.15
CA SER A 648 -1.89 26.47 11.92
C SER A 648 -1.46 25.04 11.58
N ALA A 649 -2.42 24.19 11.19
CA ALA A 649 -2.13 22.83 10.73
C ALA A 649 -0.98 22.81 9.69
N PRO A 650 -0.05 21.85 9.74
CA PRO A 650 1.09 21.81 8.84
C PRO A 650 0.60 21.69 7.39
N THR A 651 0.79 22.76 6.62
CA THR A 651 0.68 22.72 5.17
C THR A 651 1.71 21.71 4.66
N LEU A 652 1.32 20.69 3.90
CA LEU A 652 2.29 19.76 3.31
C LEU A 652 3.34 20.51 2.46
N SER A 653 4.58 19.99 2.40
CA SER A 653 5.59 20.45 1.45
C SER A 653 5.11 20.24 0.00
N ASP A 654 5.76 20.90 -0.97
CA ASP A 654 5.45 20.71 -2.39
C ASP A 654 5.70 19.24 -2.80
N PHE A 655 6.82 18.65 -2.36
CA PHE A 655 7.14 17.23 -2.56
C PHE A 655 6.10 16.30 -1.92
N ALA A 656 5.66 16.57 -0.69
CA ALA A 656 4.60 15.78 -0.07
C ALA A 656 3.27 15.91 -0.84
N ARG A 657 2.87 17.12 -1.27
CA ARG A 657 1.69 17.31 -2.11
C ARG A 657 1.76 16.50 -3.41
N LEU A 658 2.93 16.40 -4.05
CA LEU A 658 3.14 15.51 -5.20
C LEU A 658 2.76 14.06 -4.87
N VAL A 659 3.31 13.52 -3.77
CA VAL A 659 3.11 12.11 -3.36
C VAL A 659 1.63 11.83 -3.07
N TYR A 660 0.95 12.70 -2.33
CA TYR A 660 -0.50 12.58 -2.08
C TYR A 660 -1.31 12.72 -3.39
N ASN A 661 -0.88 13.54 -4.35
CA ASN A 661 -1.54 13.71 -5.65
C ASN A 661 -1.31 12.53 -6.61
N CYS A 662 -0.19 11.80 -6.51
CA CYS A 662 0.00 10.50 -7.16
C CYS A 662 -0.94 9.44 -6.58
N GLU A 663 -1.00 9.35 -5.24
CA GLU A 663 -1.83 8.38 -4.52
C GLU A 663 -3.33 8.58 -4.80
N GLY A 664 -3.80 9.83 -4.77
CA GLY A 664 -5.20 10.14 -5.08
C GLY A 664 -5.59 9.82 -6.52
N ARG A 665 -4.68 9.98 -7.49
CA ARG A 665 -4.89 9.57 -8.89
C ARG A 665 -4.94 8.06 -9.06
N LEU A 666 -4.04 7.33 -8.38
CA LEU A 666 -4.07 5.87 -8.33
C LEU A 666 -5.45 5.38 -7.84
N ARG A 667 -6.01 6.00 -6.81
CA ARG A 667 -7.36 5.68 -6.30
C ARG A 667 -8.49 6.05 -7.27
N GLN A 668 -8.42 7.23 -7.90
CA GLN A 668 -9.39 7.64 -8.93
C GLN A 668 -9.46 6.62 -10.08
N ALA A 669 -8.29 6.10 -10.49
CA ALA A 669 -8.17 5.04 -11.49
C ALA A 669 -8.46 3.62 -10.96
N ARG A 670 -9.04 3.46 -9.76
CA ARG A 670 -9.31 2.16 -9.11
C ARG A 670 -8.09 1.23 -9.05
N LEU A 671 -6.91 1.81 -8.77
CA LEU A 671 -5.60 1.16 -8.76
C LEU A 671 -5.13 0.60 -10.12
N GLU A 672 -5.72 1.05 -11.23
CA GLU A 672 -5.41 0.61 -12.60
C GLU A 672 -5.26 1.81 -13.58
N PRO A 673 -4.29 2.72 -13.38
CA PRO A 673 -4.08 3.92 -14.21
C PRO A 673 -3.54 3.65 -15.63
N GLN A 674 -3.19 2.40 -15.98
CA GLN A 674 -2.76 1.97 -17.31
C GLN A 674 -1.68 2.85 -17.97
N THR A 675 -0.62 3.16 -17.22
CA THR A 675 0.53 3.98 -17.66
C THR A 675 1.33 3.29 -18.77
N SER A 676 1.88 4.06 -19.72
CA SER A 676 2.73 3.52 -20.80
C SER A 676 4.04 2.93 -20.30
N SER A 677 4.63 3.51 -19.25
CA SER A 677 5.88 3.04 -18.68
C SER A 677 5.74 1.86 -17.71
N CYS A 678 4.58 1.65 -17.07
CA CYS A 678 4.32 0.50 -16.19
C CYS A 678 3.10 -0.31 -16.64
N TYR A 679 3.34 -1.26 -17.56
CA TYR A 679 2.34 -2.26 -17.93
C TYR A 679 2.26 -3.36 -16.88
N LEU A 680 1.10 -3.45 -16.23
CA LEU A 680 0.72 -4.51 -15.29
C LEU A 680 -0.57 -5.20 -15.77
N PRO A 681 -0.79 -6.46 -15.38
CA PRO A 681 -2.08 -7.11 -15.60
C PRO A 681 -3.15 -6.49 -14.68
N ALA A 682 -4.37 -6.34 -15.20
CA ALA A 682 -5.51 -5.95 -14.38
C ALA A 682 -5.70 -6.95 -13.23
N GLY A 683 -5.89 -6.45 -12.01
CA GLY A 683 -6.15 -7.25 -10.82
C GLY A 683 -4.93 -7.56 -9.94
N PHE A 684 -3.77 -6.93 -10.18
CA PHE A 684 -2.52 -7.23 -9.48
C PHE A 684 -1.92 -6.04 -8.70
N THR A 685 -2.74 -5.04 -8.37
CA THR A 685 -2.36 -3.91 -7.51
C THR A 685 -3.12 -3.95 -6.19
N ALA A 686 -2.46 -3.44 -5.15
CA ALA A 686 -2.99 -3.21 -3.81
C ALA A 686 -2.59 -1.78 -3.40
N LEU A 687 -3.38 -1.10 -2.59
CA LEU A 687 -3.08 0.29 -2.23
C LEU A 687 -1.91 0.41 -1.22
N PRO A 688 -0.80 1.10 -1.54
CA PRO A 688 0.21 1.54 -0.59
C PRO A 688 -0.25 2.80 0.16
N ARG A 689 0.37 3.15 1.29
CA ARG A 689 0.19 4.49 1.87
C ARG A 689 1.12 5.48 1.17
N VAL A 690 0.86 6.77 1.38
CA VAL A 690 1.74 7.86 0.90
C VAL A 690 3.16 7.74 1.44
N PHE A 691 3.34 7.17 2.65
CA PHE A 691 4.65 6.91 3.23
C PHE A 691 5.48 5.96 2.37
N GLU A 692 4.92 4.84 1.92
CA GLU A 692 5.67 3.89 1.08
C GLU A 692 5.92 4.44 -0.34
N ILE A 693 4.97 5.21 -0.92
CA ILE A 693 5.19 5.88 -2.22
C ILE A 693 6.33 6.91 -2.11
N GLY A 694 6.27 7.78 -1.10
CA GLY A 694 7.28 8.82 -0.88
C GLY A 694 8.64 8.23 -0.51
N ALA A 695 8.67 7.17 0.30
CA ALA A 695 9.88 6.44 0.67
C ALA A 695 10.57 5.78 -0.53
N ALA A 696 9.82 5.23 -1.49
CA ALA A 696 10.38 4.71 -2.74
C ALA A 696 10.93 5.83 -3.63
N LEU A 697 10.20 6.95 -3.78
CA LEU A 697 10.70 8.10 -4.55
C LEU A 697 11.97 8.71 -3.92
N ASN A 698 12.02 8.81 -2.59
CA ASN A 698 13.20 9.27 -1.84
C ASN A 698 14.43 8.33 -1.95
N ARG A 699 14.24 7.07 -2.37
CA ARG A 699 15.31 6.07 -2.58
C ARG A 699 15.77 5.96 -4.04
N LEU A 700 15.09 6.62 -4.98
CA LEU A 700 15.55 6.73 -6.36
C LEU A 700 16.88 7.48 -6.40
N ARG A 701 17.96 6.83 -6.87
CA ARG A 701 19.32 7.41 -6.85
C ARG A 701 19.48 8.65 -7.73
N THR A 702 18.66 8.78 -8.78
CA THR A 702 18.61 9.98 -9.63
C THR A 702 17.66 11.06 -9.12
N LEU A 703 17.02 10.91 -7.95
CA LEU A 703 16.11 11.93 -7.41
C LEU A 703 16.82 13.28 -7.27
N VAL A 704 16.21 14.33 -7.80
CA VAL A 704 16.62 15.72 -7.59
C VAL A 704 15.47 16.54 -7.03
N THR A 705 15.75 17.29 -5.97
CA THR A 705 14.82 18.16 -5.26
C THR A 705 15.42 19.55 -5.04
N SER A 706 14.57 20.58 -4.94
CA SER A 706 14.95 21.97 -4.62
C SER A 706 14.41 22.37 -3.27
N CYS A 707 15.26 22.98 -2.44
CA CYS A 707 14.99 23.38 -1.05
C CYS A 707 14.86 24.92 -0.87
N LYS A 708 14.13 25.59 -1.78
CA LYS A 708 14.00 27.06 -1.83
C LYS A 708 12.66 27.53 -1.25
#